data_AF-A0A9N8QNQ3-F1
#
_entry.id   AF-A0A9N8QNQ3-F1
#
_cell.length_a   1.000
_cell.length_b   1.000
_cell.length_c   1.000
_cell.angle_alpha   90.00
_cell.angle_beta   90.00
_cell.angle_gamma   90.00
#
_symmetry.space_group_name_H-M   'P 1'
#
loop_
_entity.id
_entity.type
_entity.pdbx_description
1 polymer ?
#
loop_
_entity_poly.entity_id
_entity_poly.type
_entity_poly.pdbx_seq_one_letter_code
_entity_poly.pdbx_strand_id
1 'polypeptide(L)'
;ASISYVSCPACQNYYRRAADGTPNDHNCTCASCGVDLGRGRAVAHDCSLPDSAHPGTTQDALDEADVAAFLGGEVPAPAAASPAAPGPAFPPAEDLSDEAALEEFVLLLGMANTTLPTGLTKDWRALCGKLAQRYMNNPSTRALLDILAAPKIALARLRSPRPQHKITARMHGYPDVPRPPPRKRSLGPSSDRQVSELVHRQLKKGYARRAARVLRAESSIAPLTEDVLAQLRNKHPEGPVNAFQAEGRNPRQHHLAAEKMDVLGVFKSFNREVSGGCSGWTQPLLKIALEEDLFVQFIQLLCRQMALGSAPGRVLLGAASLTPLNKTGGGVRPIAAGELLYRLCAKILLKVLPPSDALLPSQLGVGSPGGVEPIVRLLERFVDGVEGESEFGFLILLDFSNAFNALCRATMSKAILKHCNTLHHFAKWRYNQPSPLFPSGSTTDHHLLSSQGLPQGDPFGPLFFSVTVRDLAAELQDFLGENARLVCYFDDWTILAKDPGVLEKVKAFFARKASAGQSCGLDLSSTKCRELSRDEVQRDGVQVLGTMIGGVEARARFLREKVADEVEVLGRLRSLGRQDALLLLTKSIQHTLRHLLRTLNTDGITNPWHNLDHALHDALVFVRGSSAHDEEVDRILFSLPARLGGCASSPALPP
;
A
#
# COMPACT_ATOMS: atom_id res chain seq x y z
N ALA A 1 -0.56 -20.52 47.33
CA ALA A 1 -1.78 -19.71 47.52
C ALA A 1 -2.85 -20.21 46.55
N SER A 2 -4.00 -20.66 47.05
CA SER A 2 -5.11 -21.14 46.23
C SER A 2 -5.61 -20.02 45.29
N ILE A 3 -5.63 -20.28 43.99
CA ILE A 3 -6.19 -19.35 42.99
C ILE A 3 -7.70 -19.23 43.27
N SER A 4 -8.13 -18.07 43.80
CA SER A 4 -9.54 -17.78 44.06
C SER A 4 -10.13 -16.92 42.94
N TYR A 5 -11.39 -17.17 42.61
CA TYR A 5 -12.16 -16.43 41.61
C TYR A 5 -13.30 -15.66 42.29
N VAL A 6 -13.68 -14.52 41.72
CA VAL A 6 -14.79 -13.67 42.20
C VAL A 6 -15.63 -13.22 41.01
N SER A 7 -16.95 -13.16 41.18
CA SER A 7 -17.87 -12.71 40.14
C SER A 7 -17.86 -11.19 40.01
N CYS A 8 -17.94 -10.69 38.78
CA CYS A 8 -18.13 -9.28 38.51
C CYS A 8 -19.60 -8.90 38.76
N PRO A 9 -19.89 -7.88 39.59
CA PRO A 9 -21.26 -7.46 39.87
C PRO A 9 -22.00 -6.92 38.65
N ALA A 10 -21.28 -6.37 37.66
CA ALA A 10 -21.88 -5.81 36.46
C ALA A 10 -22.13 -6.85 35.35
N CYS A 11 -21.14 -7.68 35.02
CA CYS A 11 -21.27 -8.66 33.92
C CYS A 11 -21.56 -10.10 34.38
N GLN A 12 -21.60 -10.36 35.69
CA GLN A 12 -21.87 -11.68 36.31
C GLN A 12 -20.86 -12.80 35.94
N ASN A 13 -19.76 -12.49 35.24
CA ASN A 13 -18.70 -13.44 34.91
C ASN A 13 -17.65 -13.55 36.03
N TYR A 14 -16.98 -14.70 36.13
CA TYR A 14 -15.95 -14.95 37.15
C TYR A 14 -14.54 -14.61 36.64
N TYR A 15 -13.78 -13.86 37.44
CA TYR A 15 -12.40 -13.51 37.15
C TYR A 15 -11.49 -13.82 38.34
N ARG A 16 -10.17 -13.91 38.09
CA ARG A 16 -9.20 -14.07 39.17
C ARG A 16 -9.31 -12.90 40.15
N ARG A 17 -9.31 -13.24 41.43
CA ARG A 17 -9.39 -12.28 42.54
C ARG A 17 -8.08 -11.47 42.64
N ALA A 18 -8.21 -10.15 42.58
CA ALA A 18 -7.13 -9.21 42.85
C ALA A 18 -6.83 -9.13 44.36
N ALA A 19 -5.73 -8.45 44.74
CA ALA A 19 -5.29 -8.32 46.13
C ALA A 19 -6.31 -7.59 47.03
N ASP A 20 -7.19 -6.76 46.46
CA ASP A 20 -8.26 -6.04 47.16
C ASP A 20 -9.60 -6.81 47.21
N GLY A 21 -9.61 -8.06 46.75
CA GLY A 21 -10.80 -8.91 46.76
C GLY A 21 -11.74 -8.75 45.57
N THR A 22 -11.48 -7.79 44.65
CA THR A 22 -12.28 -7.53 43.44
C THR A 22 -11.80 -8.36 42.23
N PRO A 23 -12.60 -8.52 41.17
CA PRO A 23 -12.13 -9.17 39.95
C PRO A 23 -11.08 -8.30 39.24
N ASN A 24 -10.00 -8.93 38.75
CA ASN A 24 -8.98 -8.26 37.93
C ASN A 24 -9.58 -7.48 36.74
N ASP A 25 -8.86 -6.46 36.27
CA ASP A 25 -9.25 -5.63 35.12
C ASP A 25 -9.66 -6.48 33.91
N HIS A 26 -10.89 -6.25 33.46
CA HIS A 26 -11.49 -6.94 32.32
C HIS A 26 -12.34 -5.94 31.51
N ASN A 27 -12.69 -6.33 30.29
CA ASN A 27 -13.72 -5.63 29.55
C ASN A 27 -15.07 -6.07 30.12
N CYS A 28 -15.83 -5.11 30.63
CA CYS A 28 -17.07 -5.39 31.32
C CYS A 28 -18.26 -4.89 30.49
N THR A 29 -19.24 -5.77 30.30
CA THR A 29 -20.51 -5.42 29.66
C THR A 29 -21.62 -5.76 30.65
N CYS A 30 -22.51 -4.82 30.96
CA CYS A 30 -23.58 -5.07 31.91
C CYS A 30 -24.45 -6.24 31.45
N ALA A 31 -24.66 -7.24 32.32
CA ALA A 31 -25.48 -8.40 31.99
C ALA A 31 -26.96 -8.03 31.80
N SER A 32 -27.42 -6.97 32.46
CA SER A 32 -28.83 -6.56 32.46
C SER A 32 -29.19 -5.64 31.28
N CYS A 33 -28.40 -4.60 31.00
CA CYS A 33 -28.71 -3.63 29.93
C CYS A 33 -27.77 -3.71 28.71
N GLY A 34 -26.72 -4.53 28.74
CA GLY A 34 -25.79 -4.69 27.62
C GLY A 34 -24.84 -3.52 27.37
N VAL A 35 -24.83 -2.50 28.22
CA VAL A 35 -23.94 -1.33 28.13
C VAL A 35 -22.48 -1.77 28.31
N ASP A 36 -21.62 -1.33 27.37
CA ASP A 36 -20.17 -1.52 27.44
C ASP A 36 -19.57 -0.51 28.44
N LEU A 37 -19.16 -1.02 29.59
CA LEU A 37 -18.54 -0.24 30.67
C LEU A 37 -17.05 0.03 30.41
N GLY A 38 -16.50 -0.47 29.30
CA GLY A 38 -15.10 -0.36 28.98
C GLY A 38 -14.21 -1.30 29.80
N ARG A 39 -12.91 -0.96 29.86
CA ARG A 39 -11.89 -1.76 30.54
C ARG A 39 -11.49 -1.10 31.85
N GLY A 40 -11.66 -1.80 32.97
CA GLY A 40 -11.26 -1.31 34.29
C GLY A 40 -11.61 -2.27 35.42
N ARG A 41 -11.39 -1.83 36.65
CA ARG A 41 -11.85 -2.54 37.85
C ARG A 41 -13.38 -2.55 37.91
N ALA A 42 -13.97 -3.60 38.47
CA ALA A 42 -15.42 -3.73 38.53
C ALA A 42 -16.06 -2.56 39.30
N VAL A 43 -16.89 -1.78 38.61
CA VAL A 43 -17.74 -0.76 39.21
C VAL A 43 -19.18 -1.26 39.15
N ALA A 44 -19.96 -1.00 40.20
CA ALA A 44 -21.40 -1.25 40.17
C ALA A 44 -22.04 -0.39 39.07
N HIS A 45 -22.70 -1.03 38.10
CA HIS A 45 -23.45 -0.34 37.06
C HIS A 45 -24.88 -0.13 37.55
N ASP A 46 -25.32 1.12 37.61
CA ASP A 46 -26.73 1.45 37.81
C ASP A 46 -27.42 1.60 36.45
N CYS A 47 -28.36 0.71 36.13
CA CYS A 47 -29.06 0.70 34.84
C CYS A 47 -30.03 1.88 34.66
N SER A 48 -30.20 2.73 35.68
CA SER A 48 -31.10 3.89 35.64
C SER A 48 -30.45 5.18 35.12
N LEU A 49 -29.13 5.19 34.85
CA LEU A 49 -28.39 6.38 34.41
C LEU A 49 -28.24 6.47 32.87
N PRO A 50 -28.29 7.68 32.28
CA PRO A 50 -28.08 7.89 30.84
C PRO A 50 -26.63 7.65 30.41
N ASP A 51 -26.43 7.05 29.22
CA ASP A 51 -25.14 6.60 28.66
C ASP A 51 -24.02 7.68 28.61
N SER A 52 -24.37 8.97 28.60
CA SER A 52 -23.42 10.08 28.58
C SER A 52 -22.69 10.30 29.90
N ALA A 53 -23.12 9.68 31.00
CA ALA A 53 -22.53 9.81 32.33
C ALA A 53 -21.43 8.78 32.63
N HIS A 54 -21.16 7.82 31.72
CA HIS A 54 -20.26 6.70 31.99
C HIS A 54 -18.89 6.84 31.30
N PRO A 55 -17.77 6.89 32.06
CA PRO A 55 -16.43 6.99 31.49
C PRO A 55 -15.99 5.63 30.93
N GLY A 56 -16.25 5.37 29.66
CA GLY A 56 -15.83 4.11 29.01
C GLY A 56 -16.37 3.83 27.60
N THR A 57 -17.29 4.63 27.08
CA THR A 57 -17.95 4.38 25.78
C THR A 57 -16.95 4.38 24.61
N THR A 58 -16.83 3.22 23.96
CA THR A 58 -15.92 3.01 22.82
C THR A 58 -16.41 3.77 21.57
N GLN A 59 -15.59 4.73 21.09
CA GLN A 59 -15.87 5.71 20.01
C GLN A 59 -16.05 5.14 18.57
N ASP A 60 -16.32 3.84 18.41
CA ASP A 60 -16.32 3.16 17.10
C ASP A 60 -17.70 2.69 16.61
N ALA A 61 -18.80 3.07 17.25
CA ALA A 61 -20.15 2.72 16.80
C ALA A 61 -21.07 3.95 16.71
N LEU A 62 -21.94 3.96 15.69
CA LEU A 62 -22.83 5.07 15.31
C LEU A 62 -23.97 5.23 16.32
N ASP A 63 -24.36 6.45 16.69
CA ASP A 63 -25.33 6.71 17.77
C ASP A 63 -26.80 6.47 17.37
N GLU A 64 -27.70 6.46 18.37
CA GLU A 64 -29.11 6.15 18.17
C GLU A 64 -29.87 7.27 17.43
N ALA A 65 -29.38 8.51 17.50
CA ALA A 65 -29.93 9.67 16.80
C ALA A 65 -29.63 9.59 15.28
N ASP A 66 -28.44 9.12 14.91
CA ASP A 66 -28.05 8.83 13.53
C ASP A 66 -28.88 7.67 12.94
N VAL A 67 -29.25 6.67 13.77
CA VAL A 67 -30.13 5.56 13.38
C VAL A 67 -31.60 5.98 13.30
N ALA A 68 -32.07 6.89 14.16
CA ALA A 68 -33.43 7.40 14.16
C ALA A 68 -33.69 8.35 12.97
N ALA A 69 -32.74 9.24 12.66
CA ALA A 69 -32.81 10.10 11.48
C ALA A 69 -32.82 9.31 10.16
N PHE A 70 -32.23 8.11 10.14
CA PHE A 70 -32.22 7.19 9.01
C PHE A 70 -33.59 6.54 8.70
N LEU A 71 -34.52 6.52 9.67
CA LEU A 71 -35.78 5.76 9.60
C LEU A 71 -37.03 6.62 9.35
N GLY A 72 -36.88 7.88 8.94
CA GLY A 72 -38.01 8.81 8.79
C GLY A 72 -39.06 8.38 7.76
N GLY A 73 -40.22 7.89 8.25
CA GLY A 73 -41.47 7.70 7.49
C GLY A 73 -42.21 6.40 7.83
N GLU A 74 -43.52 6.48 8.10
CA GLU A 74 -44.40 5.37 8.49
C GLU A 74 -44.30 4.15 7.55
N VAL A 75 -44.10 2.96 8.12
CA VAL A 75 -44.13 1.68 7.39
C VAL A 75 -45.54 1.08 7.53
N PRO A 76 -46.26 0.76 6.43
CA PRO A 76 -47.56 0.11 6.52
C PRO A 76 -47.43 -1.32 7.06
N ALA A 77 -48.45 -1.76 7.79
CA ALA A 77 -48.50 -3.03 8.50
C ALA A 77 -48.23 -4.26 7.60
N PRO A 78 -47.57 -5.32 8.11
CA PRO A 78 -47.25 -6.49 7.32
C PRO A 78 -48.51 -7.29 6.98
N ALA A 79 -48.78 -7.45 5.68
CA ALA A 79 -49.80 -8.38 5.19
C ALA A 79 -49.34 -9.83 5.44
N ALA A 80 -50.27 -10.66 5.94
CA ALA A 80 -50.04 -12.05 6.29
C ALA A 80 -49.55 -12.89 5.09
N ALA A 81 -48.52 -13.70 5.32
CA ALA A 81 -47.99 -14.64 4.35
C ALA A 81 -48.93 -15.84 4.14
N SER A 82 -49.29 -16.09 2.89
CA SER A 82 -49.90 -17.35 2.43
C SER A 82 -48.91 -18.05 1.49
N PRO A 83 -48.79 -19.39 1.48
CA PRO A 83 -47.74 -20.07 0.75
C PRO A 83 -48.10 -20.16 -0.74
N ALA A 84 -47.23 -19.66 -1.61
CA ALA A 84 -47.38 -19.78 -3.06
C ALA A 84 -46.18 -20.52 -3.69
N ALA A 85 -46.53 -21.38 -4.64
CA ALA A 85 -45.74 -22.31 -5.45
C ALA A 85 -44.54 -21.67 -6.19
N PRO A 86 -43.61 -22.45 -6.78
CA PRO A 86 -42.39 -21.92 -7.35
C PRO A 86 -42.67 -21.13 -8.64
N GLY A 87 -42.47 -19.82 -8.58
CA GLY A 87 -42.50 -18.88 -9.70
C GLY A 87 -41.10 -18.52 -10.22
N PRO A 88 -41.00 -17.90 -11.42
CA PRO A 88 -39.87 -18.05 -12.34
C PRO A 88 -38.63 -17.25 -11.94
N ALA A 89 -37.51 -17.61 -12.58
CA ALA A 89 -36.21 -16.95 -12.53
C ALA A 89 -36.33 -15.41 -12.44
N PHE A 90 -35.62 -14.85 -11.45
CA PHE A 90 -35.48 -13.41 -11.27
C PHE A 90 -35.17 -12.72 -12.61
N PRO A 91 -35.87 -11.63 -12.98
CA PRO A 91 -35.44 -10.82 -14.12
C PRO A 91 -34.02 -10.30 -13.85
N PRO A 92 -33.15 -10.19 -14.87
CA PRO A 92 -31.83 -9.62 -14.68
C PRO A 92 -32.02 -8.17 -14.22
N ALA A 93 -31.54 -7.85 -13.01
CA ALA A 93 -31.44 -6.46 -12.59
C ALA A 93 -30.67 -5.69 -13.68
N GLU A 94 -31.23 -4.57 -14.15
CA GLU A 94 -30.56 -3.69 -15.10
C GLU A 94 -29.15 -3.36 -14.59
N ASP A 95 -28.13 -3.54 -15.45
CA ASP A 95 -26.77 -3.22 -15.05
C ASP A 95 -26.62 -1.71 -14.83
N LEU A 96 -25.70 -1.33 -13.93
CA LEU A 96 -25.43 0.07 -13.65
C LEU A 96 -24.52 0.66 -14.73
N SER A 97 -24.83 1.89 -15.15
CA SER A 97 -23.86 2.70 -15.90
C SER A 97 -22.63 3.00 -15.03
N ASP A 98 -21.51 3.37 -15.66
CA ASP A 98 -20.30 3.74 -14.94
C ASP A 98 -20.54 4.95 -14.01
N GLU A 99 -21.38 5.91 -14.42
CA GLU A 99 -21.74 7.09 -13.63
C GLU A 99 -22.55 6.70 -12.39
N ALA A 100 -23.63 5.94 -12.56
CA ALA A 100 -24.47 5.48 -11.45
C ALA A 100 -23.69 4.61 -10.46
N ALA A 101 -22.81 3.74 -10.97
CA ALA A 101 -21.94 2.92 -10.14
C ALA A 101 -20.94 3.76 -9.35
N LEU A 102 -20.38 4.81 -9.96
CA LEU A 102 -19.45 5.72 -9.30
C LEU A 102 -20.14 6.52 -8.19
N GLU A 103 -21.36 7.02 -8.44
CA GLU A 103 -22.16 7.72 -7.42
C GLU A 103 -22.38 6.84 -6.19
N GLU A 104 -22.79 5.59 -6.37
CA GLU A 104 -22.94 4.64 -5.25
C GLU A 104 -21.60 4.34 -4.56
N PHE A 105 -20.51 4.24 -5.32
CA PHE A 105 -19.19 3.95 -4.78
C PHE A 105 -18.62 5.10 -3.95
N VAL A 106 -18.88 6.36 -4.34
CA VAL A 106 -18.48 7.56 -3.60
C VAL A 106 -19.11 7.58 -2.20
N LEU A 107 -20.35 7.11 -2.05
CA LEU A 107 -21.00 7.01 -0.74
C LEU A 107 -20.25 6.08 0.22
N LEU A 108 -19.53 5.09 -0.30
CA LEU A 108 -18.71 4.20 0.54
C LEU A 108 -17.58 4.96 1.22
N LEU A 109 -17.04 6.04 0.62
CA LEU A 109 -15.87 6.76 1.13
C LEU A 109 -16.11 7.34 2.54
N GLY A 110 -17.34 7.78 2.82
CA GLY A 110 -17.75 8.30 4.13
C GLY A 110 -17.99 7.22 5.19
N MET A 111 -18.06 5.94 4.81
CA MET A 111 -18.38 4.84 5.73
C MET A 111 -17.14 4.33 6.49
N ALA A 112 -17.37 3.81 7.69
CA ALA A 112 -16.30 3.29 8.54
C ALA A 112 -15.72 1.96 8.01
N ASN A 113 -14.38 1.88 7.96
CA ASN A 113 -13.70 0.60 7.75
C ASN A 113 -13.81 -0.25 9.01
N THR A 114 -14.49 -1.39 8.92
CA THR A 114 -14.71 -2.27 10.07
C THR A 114 -13.83 -3.51 10.01
N THR A 115 -13.34 -3.95 11.18
CA THR A 115 -12.61 -5.22 11.30
C THR A 115 -13.58 -6.37 11.51
N LEU A 116 -13.32 -7.50 10.84
CA LEU A 116 -14.13 -8.70 11.00
C LEU A 116 -13.97 -9.28 12.43
N PRO A 117 -15.08 -9.46 13.17
CA PRO A 117 -15.04 -10.17 14.45
C PRO A 117 -14.58 -11.63 14.27
N THR A 118 -13.78 -12.13 15.21
CA THR A 118 -13.17 -13.48 15.13
C THR A 118 -14.18 -14.61 14.96
N GLY A 119 -15.38 -14.47 15.53
CA GLY A 119 -16.46 -15.47 15.42
C GLY A 119 -17.17 -15.51 14.07
N LEU A 120 -16.99 -14.51 13.19
CA LEU A 120 -17.77 -14.36 11.93
C LEU A 120 -16.97 -14.72 10.67
N THR A 121 -15.86 -15.44 10.83
CA THR A 121 -15.02 -15.87 9.69
C THR A 121 -15.78 -16.77 8.72
N LYS A 122 -16.58 -17.70 9.23
CA LYS A 122 -17.42 -18.60 8.41
C LYS A 122 -18.50 -17.84 7.67
N ASP A 123 -19.20 -16.91 8.34
CA ASP A 123 -20.23 -16.09 7.72
C ASP A 123 -19.64 -15.20 6.62
N TRP A 124 -18.44 -14.65 6.83
CA TRP A 124 -17.77 -13.81 5.84
C TRP A 124 -17.40 -14.61 4.60
N ARG A 125 -16.84 -15.81 4.80
CA ARG A 125 -16.53 -16.73 3.71
C ARG A 125 -17.77 -17.08 2.90
N ALA A 126 -18.86 -17.46 3.56
CA ALA A 126 -20.13 -17.79 2.91
C ALA A 126 -20.71 -16.61 2.13
N LEU A 127 -20.65 -15.39 2.69
CA LEU A 127 -21.05 -14.17 2.00
C LEU A 127 -20.21 -13.94 0.73
N CYS A 128 -18.88 -14.07 0.82
CA CYS A 128 -18.01 -13.94 -0.33
C CYS A 128 -18.33 -14.98 -1.42
N GLY A 129 -18.61 -16.23 -1.05
CA GLY A 129 -19.06 -17.27 -1.98
C GLY A 129 -20.37 -16.91 -2.68
N LYS A 130 -21.36 -16.43 -1.93
CA LYS A 130 -22.65 -15.96 -2.47
C LYS A 130 -22.48 -14.84 -3.50
N LEU A 131 -21.67 -13.84 -3.18
CA LEU A 131 -21.43 -12.69 -4.06
C LEU A 131 -20.59 -13.09 -5.29
N ALA A 132 -19.60 -13.96 -5.13
CA ALA A 132 -18.82 -14.51 -6.23
C ALA A 132 -19.71 -15.30 -7.21
N GLN A 133 -20.59 -16.15 -6.70
CA GLN A 133 -21.55 -16.89 -7.54
C GLN A 133 -22.48 -15.95 -8.30
N ARG A 134 -23.00 -14.90 -7.64
CA ARG A 134 -23.84 -13.88 -8.29
C ARG A 134 -23.11 -13.20 -9.45
N TYR A 135 -21.85 -12.81 -9.26
CA TYR A 135 -21.04 -12.23 -10.33
C TYR A 135 -20.76 -13.23 -11.45
N MET A 136 -20.42 -14.49 -11.14
CA MET A 136 -20.14 -15.49 -12.17
C MET A 136 -21.37 -15.84 -13.02
N ASN A 137 -22.57 -15.82 -12.42
CA ASN A 137 -23.82 -16.07 -13.14
C ASN A 137 -24.20 -14.92 -14.07
N ASN A 138 -23.93 -13.68 -13.67
CA ASN A 138 -24.19 -12.48 -14.47
C ASN A 138 -23.12 -11.42 -14.21
N PRO A 139 -21.98 -11.45 -14.94
CA PRO A 139 -20.89 -10.49 -14.74
C PRO A 139 -21.35 -9.09 -15.12
N SER A 140 -21.55 -8.24 -14.12
CA SER A 140 -22.11 -6.90 -14.28
C SER A 140 -21.42 -5.90 -13.33
N THR A 141 -21.55 -4.61 -13.64
CA THR A 141 -21.02 -3.54 -12.78
C THR A 141 -21.69 -3.58 -11.42
N ARG A 142 -23.00 -3.87 -11.38
CA ARG A 142 -23.72 -4.03 -10.11
C ARG A 142 -23.18 -5.17 -9.26
N ALA A 143 -23.00 -6.36 -9.83
CA ALA A 143 -22.50 -7.51 -9.09
C ALA A 143 -21.09 -7.27 -8.54
N LEU A 144 -20.24 -6.56 -9.30
CA LEU A 144 -18.92 -6.17 -8.84
C LEU A 144 -18.98 -5.14 -7.71
N LEU A 145 -19.85 -4.14 -7.81
CA LEU A 145 -20.06 -3.14 -6.76
C LEU A 145 -20.52 -3.80 -5.46
N ASP A 146 -21.42 -4.79 -5.53
CA ASP A 146 -21.85 -5.56 -4.35
C ASP A 146 -20.65 -6.27 -3.68
N ILE A 147 -19.73 -6.85 -4.46
CA ILE A 147 -18.48 -7.43 -3.92
C ILE A 147 -17.59 -6.36 -3.27
N LEU A 148 -17.41 -5.22 -3.94
CA LEU A 148 -16.56 -4.13 -3.46
C LEU A 148 -17.13 -3.48 -2.19
N ALA A 149 -18.44 -3.28 -2.10
CA ALA A 149 -19.08 -2.57 -0.99
C ALA A 149 -19.28 -3.42 0.27
N ALA A 150 -19.18 -4.76 0.16
CA ALA A 150 -19.42 -5.69 1.27
C ALA A 150 -18.64 -5.36 2.56
N PRO A 151 -17.33 -5.01 2.54
CA PRO A 151 -16.60 -4.67 3.78
C PRO A 151 -17.16 -3.46 4.53
N LYS A 152 -17.76 -2.50 3.83
CA LYS A 152 -18.27 -1.26 4.44
C LYS A 152 -19.74 -1.36 4.82
N ILE A 153 -20.54 -2.11 4.06
CA ILE A 153 -21.98 -2.22 4.29
C ILE A 153 -22.33 -3.43 5.17
N ALA A 154 -21.81 -4.62 4.85
CA ALA A 154 -22.16 -5.86 5.54
C ALA A 154 -21.51 -5.93 6.92
N LEU A 155 -20.31 -5.37 7.09
CA LEU A 155 -19.59 -5.35 8.37
C LEU A 155 -19.87 -4.09 9.21
N ALA A 156 -20.78 -3.21 8.81
CA ALA A 156 -21.07 -1.99 9.54
C ALA A 156 -21.53 -2.25 10.98
N ARG A 157 -20.94 -1.56 11.95
CA ARG A 157 -21.38 -1.57 13.36
C ARG A 157 -22.38 -0.44 13.61
N LEU A 158 -23.65 -0.79 13.75
CA LEU A 158 -24.73 0.13 14.11
C LEU A 158 -25.02 -0.05 15.62
N ARG A 159 -25.06 1.04 16.41
CA ARG A 159 -25.62 0.95 17.77
C ARG A 159 -27.13 1.01 17.63
N SER A 160 -27.76 -0.16 17.62
CA SER A 160 -29.20 -0.23 17.64
C SER A 160 -29.63 -1.54 18.30
N PRO A 161 -30.65 -1.51 19.18
CA PRO A 161 -31.15 -2.70 19.85
C PRO A 161 -31.84 -3.69 18.89
N ARG A 162 -32.05 -3.33 17.62
CA ARG A 162 -32.77 -4.17 16.65
C ARG A 162 -31.91 -5.38 16.20
N PRO A 163 -32.45 -6.62 16.22
CA PRO A 163 -31.73 -7.82 15.81
C PRO A 163 -31.14 -7.76 14.39
N GLN A 164 -31.85 -7.11 13.47
CA GLN A 164 -31.43 -6.91 12.06
C GLN A 164 -30.20 -6.01 11.89
N HIS A 165 -29.83 -5.26 12.93
CA HIS A 165 -28.66 -4.37 12.95
C HIS A 165 -27.40 -5.06 13.51
N LYS A 166 -27.53 -6.32 13.97
CA LYS A 166 -26.37 -7.18 14.27
C LYS A 166 -25.62 -7.50 12.98
N ILE A 167 -24.28 -7.49 13.06
CA ILE A 167 -23.40 -7.74 11.91
C ILE A 167 -23.77 -9.04 11.18
N THR A 168 -24.06 -10.11 11.92
CA THR A 168 -24.45 -11.42 11.34
C THR A 168 -25.71 -11.32 10.48
N ALA A 169 -26.77 -10.68 10.97
CA ALA A 169 -28.01 -10.51 10.22
C ALA A 169 -27.79 -9.66 8.96
N ARG A 170 -26.97 -8.60 9.06
CA ARG A 170 -26.58 -7.78 7.90
C ARG A 170 -25.79 -8.56 6.87
N MET A 171 -24.84 -9.40 7.29
CA MET A 171 -24.06 -10.25 6.38
C MET A 171 -24.96 -11.26 5.66
N HIS A 172 -25.92 -11.87 6.35
CA HIS A 172 -26.83 -12.83 5.75
C HIS A 172 -27.78 -12.16 4.74
N GLY A 173 -28.29 -10.97 5.06
CA GLY A 173 -29.18 -10.19 4.20
C GLY A 173 -28.51 -9.43 3.05
N TYR A 174 -27.20 -9.21 3.06
CA TYR A 174 -26.48 -8.46 2.02
C TYR A 174 -26.57 -9.15 0.65
N PRO A 175 -26.77 -8.45 -0.50
CA PRO A 175 -26.69 -7.00 -0.71
C PRO A 175 -27.94 -6.20 -0.36
N ASP A 176 -29.05 -6.86 -0.05
CA ASP A 176 -30.37 -6.24 0.13
C ASP A 176 -30.56 -5.67 1.56
N VAL A 177 -29.52 -5.01 2.07
CA VAL A 177 -29.54 -4.37 3.39
C VAL A 177 -29.37 -2.86 3.26
N PRO A 178 -29.99 -2.07 4.15
CA PRO A 178 -29.89 -0.62 4.10
C PRO A 178 -28.43 -0.17 4.29
N ARG A 179 -27.98 0.83 3.53
CA ARG A 179 -26.63 1.39 3.64
C ARG A 179 -26.44 2.06 5.00
N PRO A 180 -25.28 1.88 5.66
CA PRO A 180 -25.00 2.58 6.91
C PRO A 180 -24.79 4.09 6.65
N PRO A 181 -25.12 4.95 7.62
CA PRO A 181 -24.88 6.38 7.48
C PRO A 181 -23.37 6.69 7.42
N PRO A 182 -22.97 7.80 6.78
CA PRO A 182 -21.59 8.24 6.78
C PRO A 182 -21.13 8.54 8.21
N ARG A 183 -19.87 8.26 8.51
CA ARG A 183 -19.30 8.53 9.84
C ARG A 183 -19.16 10.03 10.04
N LYS A 184 -19.89 10.61 11.00
CA LYS A 184 -19.54 11.91 11.56
C LYS A 184 -18.18 11.78 12.24
N ARG A 185 -17.13 12.37 11.64
CA ARG A 185 -15.83 12.49 12.31
C ARG A 185 -16.03 13.42 13.50
N SER A 186 -16.17 12.88 14.70
CA SER A 186 -15.95 13.68 15.90
C SER A 186 -14.48 14.14 15.84
N LEU A 187 -14.27 15.45 15.62
CA LEU A 187 -13.05 16.15 15.99
C LEU A 187 -12.97 16.13 17.52
N GLY A 188 -12.82 14.94 18.10
CA GLY A 188 -12.42 14.82 19.49
C GLY A 188 -11.06 15.50 19.60
N PRO A 189 -10.78 16.20 20.73
CA PRO A 189 -9.50 16.86 20.91
C PRO A 189 -8.40 15.84 20.60
N SER A 190 -7.48 16.20 19.69
CA SER A 190 -6.22 15.47 19.53
C SER A 190 -5.35 15.81 20.75
N SER A 191 -5.82 15.47 21.95
CA SER A 191 -5.03 15.58 23.15
C SER A 191 -4.00 14.46 23.16
N ASP A 192 -2.73 14.84 23.24
CA ASP A 192 -1.57 14.12 23.77
C ASP A 192 -1.73 12.61 23.97
N ARG A 193 -1.99 11.86 22.89
CA ARG A 193 -1.81 10.41 22.93
C ARG A 193 -0.32 10.16 22.87
N GLN A 194 0.25 9.66 23.96
CA GLN A 194 1.64 9.26 24.02
C GLN A 194 1.97 8.32 22.84
N VAL A 195 3.08 8.57 22.16
CA VAL A 195 3.55 7.80 20.99
C VAL A 195 3.52 6.29 21.25
N SER A 196 3.83 5.88 22.47
CA SER A 196 3.79 4.50 22.95
C SER A 196 2.42 3.83 22.78
N GLU A 197 1.32 4.51 23.10
CA GLU A 197 -0.04 3.97 22.96
C GLU A 197 -0.44 3.80 21.49
N LEU A 198 -0.04 4.75 20.64
CA LEU A 198 -0.30 4.69 19.21
C LEU A 198 0.47 3.53 18.57
N VAL A 199 1.75 3.38 18.93
CA VAL A 199 2.59 2.24 18.53
C VAL A 199 1.97 0.92 18.96
N HIS A 200 1.63 0.79 20.24
CA HIS A 200 1.00 -0.42 20.80
C HIS A 200 -0.30 -0.79 20.06
N ARG A 201 -1.13 0.21 19.74
CA ARG A 201 -2.39 0.00 19.00
C ARG A 201 -2.15 -0.50 17.58
N GLN A 202 -1.13 -0.01 16.88
CA GLN A 202 -0.80 -0.51 15.54
C GLN A 202 -0.23 -1.93 15.60
N LEU A 203 0.60 -2.24 16.59
CA LEU A 203 1.15 -3.59 16.80
C LEU A 203 0.06 -4.61 17.14
N LYS A 204 -0.93 -4.26 17.97
CA LYS A 204 -2.11 -5.08 18.24
C LYS A 204 -2.90 -5.45 16.97
N LYS A 205 -2.88 -4.60 15.95
CA LYS A 205 -3.51 -4.86 14.64
C LYS A 205 -2.63 -5.73 13.73
N GLY A 206 -1.37 -5.96 14.12
CA GLY A 206 -0.34 -6.63 13.34
C GLY A 206 0.35 -5.72 12.33
N TYR A 207 0.37 -4.41 12.57
CA TYR A 207 0.90 -3.39 11.65
C TYR A 207 2.25 -2.85 12.12
N ALA A 208 3.31 -3.64 11.95
CA ALA A 208 4.66 -3.30 12.41
C ALA A 208 5.28 -2.12 11.64
N ARG A 209 5.05 -1.99 10.33
CA ARG A 209 5.60 -0.88 9.54
C ARG A 209 4.92 0.45 9.89
N ARG A 210 3.60 0.45 10.06
CA ARG A 210 2.87 1.63 10.54
C ARG A 210 3.29 2.02 11.95
N ALA A 211 3.51 1.03 12.83
CA ALA A 211 4.02 1.27 14.17
C ALA A 211 5.43 1.90 14.14
N ALA A 212 6.34 1.36 13.30
CA ALA A 212 7.67 1.93 13.11
C ALA A 212 7.63 3.36 12.57
N ARG A 213 6.75 3.65 11.60
CA ARG A 213 6.55 5.00 11.07
C ARG A 213 6.13 6.00 12.15
N VAL A 214 5.21 5.60 13.02
CA VAL A 214 4.78 6.41 14.18
C VAL A 214 5.95 6.67 15.12
N LEU A 215 6.77 5.65 15.42
CA LEU A 215 7.94 5.80 16.27
C LEU A 215 9.02 6.71 15.65
N ARG A 216 9.20 6.63 14.33
CA ARG A 216 10.16 7.44 13.58
C ARG A 216 9.72 8.89 13.41
N ALA A 217 8.44 9.21 13.64
CA ALA A 217 7.84 10.47 13.22
C ALA A 217 8.06 10.76 11.72
N GLU A 218 8.08 9.69 10.91
CA GLU A 218 8.27 9.74 9.47
C GLU A 218 7.16 10.56 8.79
N SER A 219 7.52 11.26 7.71
CA SER A 219 6.74 12.27 6.97
C SER A 219 5.22 12.18 7.17
N SER A 220 4.68 13.25 7.75
CA SER A 220 3.26 13.39 7.99
C SER A 220 2.49 13.40 6.67
N ILE A 221 1.28 12.85 6.72
CA ILE A 221 0.28 13.05 5.67
C ILE A 221 -0.04 14.54 5.67
N ALA A 222 0.07 15.20 4.51
CA ALA A 222 -0.24 16.61 4.41
C ALA A 222 -1.74 16.82 4.71
N PRO A 223 -2.10 17.80 5.55
CA PRO A 223 -3.50 18.14 5.74
C PRO A 223 -4.08 18.57 4.39
N LEU A 224 -5.33 18.19 4.13
CA LEU A 224 -5.98 18.47 2.86
C LEU A 224 -6.44 19.94 2.83
N THR A 225 -5.52 20.84 2.53
CA THR A 225 -5.80 22.26 2.26
C THR A 225 -6.03 22.49 0.77
N GLU A 226 -6.61 23.63 0.40
CA GLU A 226 -6.76 24.02 -1.02
C GLU A 226 -5.41 24.08 -1.75
N ASP A 227 -4.34 24.50 -1.07
CA ASP A 227 -2.99 24.47 -1.64
C ASP A 227 -2.52 23.04 -1.95
N VAL A 228 -2.71 22.11 -1.01
CA VAL A 228 -2.37 20.69 -1.23
C VAL A 228 -3.23 20.10 -2.34
N LEU A 229 -4.52 20.44 -2.42
CA LEU A 229 -5.41 20.04 -3.52
C LEU A 229 -4.92 20.59 -4.87
N ALA A 230 -4.51 21.86 -4.93
CA ALA A 230 -3.93 22.47 -6.12
C ALA A 230 -2.63 21.78 -6.55
N GLN A 231 -1.73 21.49 -5.60
CA GLN A 231 -0.52 20.72 -5.88
C GLN A 231 -0.83 19.30 -6.38
N LEU A 232 -1.87 18.65 -5.84
CA LEU A 232 -2.32 17.35 -6.34
C LEU A 232 -2.91 17.46 -7.74
N ARG A 233 -3.72 18.47 -8.04
CA ARG A 233 -4.26 18.76 -9.39
C ARG A 233 -3.13 18.94 -10.40
N ASN A 234 -2.14 19.77 -10.08
CA ASN A 234 -0.98 20.02 -10.94
C ASN A 234 -0.16 18.75 -11.25
N LYS A 235 -0.23 17.73 -10.39
CA LYS A 235 0.45 16.45 -10.60
C LYS A 235 -0.34 15.45 -11.45
N HIS A 236 -1.60 15.73 -11.79
CA HIS A 236 -2.43 14.86 -12.61
C HIS A 236 -2.89 15.64 -13.84
N PRO A 237 -2.01 15.79 -14.86
CA PRO A 237 -2.35 16.54 -16.06
C PRO A 237 -3.47 15.87 -16.84
N GLU A 238 -4.18 16.68 -17.63
CA GLU A 238 -5.20 16.17 -18.53
C GLU A 238 -4.59 15.42 -19.71
N GLY A 239 -5.20 14.29 -20.06
CA GLY A 239 -4.81 13.46 -21.20
C GLY A 239 -5.84 13.51 -22.32
N PRO A 240 -5.47 13.12 -23.55
CA PRO A 240 -6.40 13.06 -24.66
C PRO A 240 -7.52 12.04 -24.37
N VAL A 241 -8.73 12.38 -24.78
CA VAL A 241 -9.88 11.45 -24.73
C VAL A 241 -9.59 10.29 -25.68
N ASN A 242 -9.84 9.06 -25.24
CA ASN A 242 -9.63 7.85 -26.03
C ASN A 242 -8.19 7.69 -26.56
N ALA A 243 -7.19 7.73 -25.68
CA ALA A 243 -5.79 7.61 -26.07
C ALA A 243 -5.43 6.28 -26.80
N PHE A 244 -6.24 5.24 -26.65
CA PHE A 244 -6.03 3.91 -27.23
C PHE A 244 -6.92 3.70 -28.47
N GLN A 245 -6.45 4.18 -29.62
CA GLN A 245 -7.19 4.14 -30.89
C GLN A 245 -7.14 2.79 -31.62
N ALA A 246 -6.02 2.08 -31.53
CA ALA A 246 -5.86 0.78 -32.18
C ALA A 246 -6.43 -0.37 -31.33
N GLU A 247 -6.60 -1.53 -31.96
CA GLU A 247 -6.89 -2.80 -31.28
C GLU A 247 -5.63 -3.67 -31.24
N GLY A 248 -5.41 -4.30 -30.08
CA GLY A 248 -4.28 -5.20 -29.87
C GLY A 248 -4.58 -6.63 -30.29
N ARG A 249 -3.65 -7.53 -29.99
CA ARG A 249 -3.87 -8.98 -30.12
C ARG A 249 -4.40 -9.54 -28.80
N ASN A 250 -5.40 -10.41 -28.91
CA ASN A 250 -5.86 -11.17 -27.75
C ASN A 250 -4.71 -12.03 -27.18
N PRO A 251 -4.57 -12.11 -25.85
CA PRO A 251 -3.75 -13.14 -25.22
C PRO A 251 -4.19 -14.53 -25.70
N ARG A 252 -3.23 -15.45 -25.84
CA ARG A 252 -3.55 -16.84 -26.17
C ARG A 252 -4.38 -17.46 -25.03
N GLN A 253 -5.42 -18.20 -25.39
CA GLN A 253 -6.36 -18.80 -24.42
C GLN A 253 -5.66 -19.64 -23.34
N HIS A 254 -4.64 -20.41 -23.71
CA HIS A 254 -3.90 -21.26 -22.77
C HIS A 254 -3.07 -20.46 -21.74
N HIS A 255 -2.68 -19.22 -22.03
CA HIS A 255 -2.05 -18.36 -21.01
C HIS A 255 -3.08 -18.04 -19.92
N LEU A 256 -4.31 -17.76 -20.32
CA LEU A 256 -5.42 -17.39 -19.44
C LEU A 256 -6.16 -18.59 -18.83
N ALA A 257 -5.59 -19.80 -18.91
CA ALA A 257 -6.16 -20.99 -18.30
C ALA A 257 -6.11 -20.91 -16.76
N ALA A 258 -7.10 -21.49 -16.09
CA ALA A 258 -7.24 -21.40 -14.64
C ALA A 258 -6.02 -21.97 -13.90
N GLU A 259 -5.41 -23.05 -14.39
CA GLU A 259 -4.21 -23.63 -13.79
C GLU A 259 -2.98 -22.73 -13.84
N LYS A 260 -2.95 -21.73 -14.73
CA LYS A 260 -1.88 -20.73 -14.78
C LYS A 260 -2.11 -19.58 -13.80
N MET A 261 -3.35 -19.36 -13.38
CA MET A 261 -3.74 -18.29 -12.46
C MET A 261 -3.63 -18.74 -11.01
N ASP A 262 -2.40 -18.76 -10.50
CA ASP A 262 -2.06 -19.08 -9.11
C ASP A 262 -2.46 -17.92 -8.15
N VAL A 263 -3.77 -17.81 -7.88
CA VAL A 263 -4.35 -16.75 -7.04
C VAL A 263 -3.74 -16.74 -5.64
N LEU A 264 -3.68 -17.92 -4.99
CA LEU A 264 -3.19 -18.06 -3.62
C LEU A 264 -1.68 -17.80 -3.52
N GLY A 265 -0.88 -18.26 -4.49
CA GLY A 265 0.55 -17.97 -4.52
C GLY A 265 0.84 -16.49 -4.75
N VAL A 266 0.10 -15.81 -5.63
CA VAL A 266 0.25 -14.36 -5.83
C VAL A 266 -0.20 -13.58 -4.59
N PHE A 267 -1.27 -14.00 -3.93
CA PHE A 267 -1.77 -13.39 -2.70
C PHE A 267 -0.72 -13.37 -1.57
N LYS A 268 0.15 -14.38 -1.48
CA LYS A 268 1.25 -14.42 -0.50
C LYS A 268 2.23 -13.23 -0.62
N SER A 269 2.30 -12.58 -1.78
CA SER A 269 3.11 -11.37 -1.97
C SER A 269 2.52 -10.10 -1.33
N PHE A 270 1.26 -10.13 -0.90
CA PHE A 270 0.61 -8.98 -0.26
C PHE A 270 0.96 -8.95 1.22
N ASN A 271 1.63 -7.86 1.63
CA ASN A 271 1.84 -7.61 3.04
C ASN A 271 0.49 -7.31 3.74
N ARG A 272 0.40 -7.66 5.02
CA ARG A 272 -0.82 -7.47 5.84
C ARG A 272 -1.25 -6.00 5.95
N GLU A 273 -0.31 -5.07 5.77
CA GLU A 273 -0.48 -3.62 5.96
C GLU A 273 -0.87 -2.87 4.68
N VAL A 274 -1.01 -3.59 3.56
CA VAL A 274 -1.33 -3.02 2.26
C VAL A 274 -2.65 -2.26 2.36
N SER A 275 -2.68 -1.05 1.80
CA SER A 275 -3.90 -0.24 1.78
C SER A 275 -5.02 -1.01 1.08
N GLY A 276 -6.28 -0.78 1.46
CA GLY A 276 -7.44 -1.43 0.83
C GLY A 276 -7.89 -0.82 -0.49
N GLY A 277 -7.51 0.45 -0.73
CA GLY A 277 -8.22 1.29 -1.67
C GLY A 277 -9.44 1.95 -1.02
N CYS A 278 -10.47 2.22 -1.81
CA CYS A 278 -11.66 2.97 -1.44
C CYS A 278 -12.77 2.06 -0.88
N SER A 279 -12.83 0.81 -1.30
CA SER A 279 -13.88 -0.17 -0.96
C SER A 279 -13.88 -0.67 0.49
N GLY A 280 -12.78 -0.48 1.23
CA GLY A 280 -12.63 -0.98 2.60
C GLY A 280 -12.17 -2.44 2.69
N TRP A 281 -11.92 -3.11 1.55
CA TRP A 281 -11.25 -4.40 1.53
C TRP A 281 -9.89 -4.32 2.22
N THR A 282 -9.51 -5.36 2.96
CA THR A 282 -8.19 -5.45 3.60
C THR A 282 -7.58 -6.81 3.29
N GLN A 283 -6.25 -6.92 3.42
CA GLN A 283 -5.58 -8.20 3.20
C GLN A 283 -6.14 -9.32 4.09
N PRO A 284 -6.46 -9.12 5.39
CA PRO A 284 -7.10 -10.15 6.19
C PRO A 284 -8.50 -10.58 5.69
N LEU A 285 -9.33 -9.63 5.25
CA LEU A 285 -10.65 -9.95 4.68
C LEU A 285 -10.51 -10.76 3.40
N LEU A 286 -9.58 -10.34 2.53
CA LEU A 286 -9.29 -11.03 1.28
C LEU A 286 -8.69 -12.42 1.53
N LYS A 287 -7.86 -12.59 2.56
CA LYS A 287 -7.33 -13.90 2.96
C LYS A 287 -8.47 -14.88 3.23
N ILE A 288 -9.44 -14.48 4.05
CA ILE A 288 -10.57 -15.33 4.43
C ILE A 288 -11.49 -15.58 3.24
N ALA A 289 -11.70 -14.57 2.39
CA ALA A 289 -12.48 -14.72 1.15
C ALA A 289 -11.83 -15.74 0.20
N LEU A 290 -10.50 -15.76 0.09
CA LEU A 290 -9.75 -16.71 -0.74
C LEU A 290 -9.70 -18.15 -0.19
N GLU A 291 -10.23 -18.39 1.01
CA GLU A 291 -10.48 -19.76 1.50
C GLU A 291 -11.78 -20.34 0.92
N GLU A 292 -12.55 -19.55 0.15
CA GLU A 292 -13.74 -19.97 -0.58
C GLU A 292 -13.42 -20.23 -2.05
N ASP A 293 -13.65 -21.44 -2.54
CA ASP A 293 -13.31 -21.85 -3.91
C ASP A 293 -14.07 -21.03 -4.96
N LEU A 294 -15.34 -20.71 -4.71
CA LEU A 294 -16.13 -19.85 -5.60
C LEU A 294 -15.52 -18.45 -5.72
N PHE A 295 -14.94 -17.92 -4.64
CA PHE A 295 -14.29 -16.62 -4.68
C PHE A 295 -12.97 -16.68 -5.48
N VAL A 296 -12.21 -17.77 -5.37
CA VAL A 296 -11.02 -17.99 -6.21
C VAL A 296 -11.38 -18.05 -7.69
N GLN A 297 -12.45 -18.78 -8.05
CA GLN A 297 -12.95 -18.87 -9.42
C GLN A 297 -13.42 -17.52 -9.95
N PHE A 298 -14.08 -16.72 -9.10
CA PHE A 298 -14.43 -15.33 -9.41
C PHE A 298 -13.19 -14.49 -9.76
N ILE A 299 -12.12 -14.55 -8.97
CA ILE A 299 -10.87 -13.82 -9.25
C ILE A 299 -10.28 -14.26 -10.59
N GLN A 300 -10.28 -15.56 -10.90
CA GLN A 300 -9.80 -16.08 -12.18
C GLN A 300 -10.65 -15.59 -13.36
N LEU A 301 -11.99 -15.58 -13.22
CA LEU A 301 -12.88 -15.00 -14.22
C LEU A 301 -12.60 -13.51 -14.43
N LEU A 302 -12.49 -12.74 -13.34
CA LEU A 302 -12.20 -11.31 -13.41
C LEU A 302 -10.85 -11.05 -14.08
N CYS A 303 -9.81 -11.84 -13.78
CA CYS A 303 -8.51 -11.75 -14.46
C CYS A 303 -8.65 -11.93 -15.97
N ARG A 304 -9.40 -12.96 -16.42
CA ARG A 304 -9.64 -13.21 -17.86
C ARG A 304 -10.37 -12.04 -18.51
N GLN A 305 -11.41 -11.54 -17.88
CA GLN A 305 -12.18 -10.40 -18.39
C GLN A 305 -11.32 -9.13 -18.45
N MET A 306 -10.50 -8.86 -17.45
CA MET A 306 -9.55 -7.73 -17.46
C MET A 306 -8.51 -7.88 -18.59
N ALA A 307 -7.96 -9.09 -18.78
CA ALA A 307 -6.99 -9.37 -19.85
C ALA A 307 -7.57 -9.18 -21.25
N LEU A 308 -8.85 -9.51 -21.43
CA LEU A 308 -9.61 -9.35 -22.69
C LEU A 308 -10.26 -7.97 -22.83
N GLY A 309 -10.14 -7.11 -21.81
CA GLY A 309 -10.73 -5.78 -21.79
C GLY A 309 -12.26 -5.73 -21.67
N SER A 310 -12.89 -6.81 -21.19
CA SER A 310 -14.34 -6.96 -21.05
C SER A 310 -14.84 -6.95 -19.60
N ALA A 311 -13.98 -6.69 -18.62
CA ALA A 311 -14.38 -6.66 -17.21
C ALA A 311 -15.33 -5.47 -16.92
N PRO A 312 -16.49 -5.71 -16.29
CA PRO A 312 -17.39 -4.64 -15.85
C PRO A 312 -16.78 -3.80 -14.71
N GLY A 313 -17.40 -2.65 -14.42
CA GLY A 313 -17.00 -1.77 -13.32
C GLY A 313 -15.55 -1.30 -13.36
N ARG A 314 -15.01 -1.02 -14.56
CA ARG A 314 -13.66 -0.45 -14.76
C ARG A 314 -13.45 0.78 -13.89
N VAL A 315 -14.44 1.68 -13.82
CA VAL A 315 -14.35 2.91 -13.01
C VAL A 315 -14.11 2.60 -11.52
N LEU A 316 -14.71 1.52 -11.02
CA LEU A 316 -14.60 1.07 -9.62
C LEU A 316 -13.24 0.41 -9.37
N LEU A 317 -12.82 -0.51 -10.23
CA LEU A 317 -11.52 -1.20 -10.11
C LEU A 317 -10.34 -0.26 -10.36
N GLY A 318 -10.52 0.73 -11.23
CA GLY A 318 -9.54 1.77 -11.53
C GLY A 318 -9.44 2.88 -10.49
N ALA A 319 -10.43 2.97 -9.58
CA ALA A 319 -10.45 3.95 -8.51
C ALA A 319 -9.28 3.76 -7.54
N ALA A 320 -8.78 4.87 -6.99
CA ALA A 320 -7.73 4.83 -5.99
C ALA A 320 -7.93 5.86 -4.88
N SER A 321 -7.51 5.50 -3.67
CA SER A 321 -7.37 6.44 -2.57
C SER A 321 -6.03 7.17 -2.71
N LEU A 322 -6.08 8.50 -2.77
CA LEU A 322 -4.92 9.36 -2.99
C LEU A 322 -4.43 9.92 -1.66
N THR A 323 -3.25 9.51 -1.20
CA THR A 323 -2.64 10.03 0.03
C THR A 323 -1.56 11.07 -0.32
N PRO A 324 -1.69 12.34 0.10
CA PRO A 324 -0.65 13.34 -0.06
C PRO A 324 0.43 13.17 1.02
N LEU A 325 1.62 12.71 0.65
CA LEU A 325 2.76 12.61 1.55
C LEU A 325 3.63 13.86 1.46
N ASN A 326 4.04 14.43 2.59
CA ASN A 326 5.01 15.53 2.59
C ASN A 326 6.36 15.07 2.02
N LYS A 327 6.90 15.84 1.08
CA LYS A 327 8.23 15.61 0.51
C LYS A 327 9.29 16.33 1.35
N THR A 328 10.43 15.68 1.54
CA THR A 328 11.65 16.32 2.09
C THR A 328 12.07 17.47 1.16
N GLY A 329 12.10 18.70 1.68
CA GLY A 329 12.39 19.92 0.89
C GLY A 329 11.17 20.64 0.33
N GLY A 330 9.95 20.26 0.73
CA GLY A 330 8.71 20.96 0.36
C GLY A 330 7.92 20.28 -0.77
N GLY A 331 6.62 20.56 -0.78
CA GLY A 331 5.63 19.99 -1.70
C GLY A 331 5.10 18.60 -1.29
N VAL A 332 4.13 18.08 -2.06
CA VAL A 332 3.44 16.79 -1.76
C VAL A 332 3.68 15.71 -2.81
N ARG A 333 3.93 14.47 -2.39
CA ARG A 333 3.98 13.27 -3.24
C ARG A 333 2.62 12.55 -3.22
N PRO A 334 1.93 12.39 -4.37
CA PRO A 334 0.67 11.68 -4.44
C PRO A 334 0.90 10.16 -4.45
N ILE A 335 0.38 9.43 -3.46
CA ILE A 335 0.36 7.96 -3.48
C ILE A 335 -1.06 7.49 -3.77
N ALA A 336 -1.26 6.83 -4.91
CA ALA A 336 -2.56 6.30 -5.33
C ALA A 336 -2.68 4.81 -4.95
N ALA A 337 -3.36 4.53 -3.85
CA ALA A 337 -3.70 3.18 -3.44
C ALA A 337 -4.94 2.69 -4.22
N GLY A 338 -4.72 2.00 -5.34
CA GLY A 338 -5.78 1.35 -6.11
C GLY A 338 -6.48 0.21 -5.36
N GLU A 339 -7.63 -0.20 -5.88
CA GLU A 339 -8.44 -1.28 -5.31
C GLU A 339 -7.65 -2.57 -5.07
N LEU A 340 -7.84 -3.20 -3.91
CA LEU A 340 -7.10 -4.41 -3.54
C LEU A 340 -7.36 -5.59 -4.49
N LEU A 341 -8.62 -5.75 -4.92
CA LEU A 341 -9.03 -6.78 -5.89
C LEU A 341 -8.39 -6.54 -7.26
N TYR A 342 -8.41 -5.30 -7.76
CA TYR A 342 -7.70 -4.91 -8.99
C TYR A 342 -6.22 -5.27 -8.92
N ARG A 343 -5.53 -4.91 -7.82
CA ARG A 343 -4.10 -5.17 -7.68
C ARG A 343 -3.77 -6.66 -7.59
N LEU A 344 -4.65 -7.48 -6.99
CA LEU A 344 -4.49 -8.93 -7.00
C LEU A 344 -4.56 -9.46 -8.44
N CYS A 345 -5.62 -9.10 -9.18
CA CYS A 345 -5.78 -9.50 -10.58
C CYS A 345 -4.61 -9.02 -11.44
N ALA A 346 -4.19 -7.77 -11.27
CA ALA A 346 -3.08 -7.18 -12.03
C ALA A 346 -1.77 -7.94 -11.81
N LYS A 347 -1.44 -8.31 -10.58
CA LYS A 347 -0.26 -9.13 -10.28
C LYS A 347 -0.36 -10.55 -10.84
N ILE A 348 -1.55 -11.16 -10.85
CA ILE A 348 -1.77 -12.46 -11.49
C ILE A 348 -1.49 -12.33 -12.99
N LEU A 349 -2.02 -11.29 -13.65
CA LEU A 349 -1.80 -11.04 -15.07
C LEU A 349 -0.33 -10.79 -15.41
N LEU A 350 0.42 -10.06 -14.58
CA LEU A 350 1.88 -9.89 -14.77
C LEU A 350 2.65 -11.21 -14.74
N LYS A 351 2.22 -12.19 -13.92
CA LYS A 351 2.83 -13.53 -13.86
C LYS A 351 2.44 -14.40 -15.06
N VAL A 352 1.20 -14.25 -15.52
CA VAL A 352 0.61 -15.06 -16.60
C VAL A 352 1.00 -14.55 -18.00
N LEU A 353 1.17 -13.24 -18.15
CA LEU A 353 1.50 -12.55 -19.39
C LEU A 353 2.83 -11.79 -19.23
N PRO A 354 3.96 -12.51 -19.06
CA PRO A 354 5.24 -11.85 -18.85
C PRO A 354 5.65 -11.06 -20.10
N PRO A 355 6.17 -9.84 -19.95
CA PRO A 355 6.71 -9.05 -21.05
C PRO A 355 8.08 -9.62 -21.45
N SER A 356 8.12 -10.60 -22.35
CA SER A 356 9.38 -11.21 -22.81
C SER A 356 10.28 -10.17 -23.50
N ASP A 357 11.52 -10.02 -23.01
CA ASP A 357 12.65 -9.27 -23.62
C ASP A 357 12.38 -7.83 -24.10
N ALA A 358 11.31 -7.23 -23.57
CA ALA A 358 10.81 -5.94 -24.03
C ALA A 358 11.61 -4.74 -23.51
N LEU A 359 12.59 -4.91 -22.61
CA LEU A 359 13.16 -3.80 -21.84
C LEU A 359 14.68 -3.72 -21.84
N LEU A 360 15.36 -4.85 -21.99
CA LEU A 360 16.81 -4.88 -22.15
C LEU A 360 17.23 -4.35 -23.53
N PRO A 361 18.47 -3.83 -23.66
CA PRO A 361 19.53 -3.79 -22.64
C PRO A 361 19.46 -2.61 -21.66
N SER A 362 18.75 -1.52 -21.99
CA SER A 362 18.92 -0.25 -21.27
C SER A 362 18.05 -0.08 -20.02
N GLN A 363 16.98 -0.85 -19.83
CA GLN A 363 16.06 -0.68 -18.70
C GLN A 363 16.10 -1.87 -17.73
N LEU A 364 16.57 -1.62 -16.52
CA LEU A 364 16.78 -2.64 -15.47
C LEU A 364 15.69 -2.62 -14.37
N GLY A 365 14.70 -1.72 -14.44
CA GLY A 365 13.65 -1.59 -13.42
C GLY A 365 12.61 -2.72 -13.41
N VAL A 366 12.41 -3.44 -14.51
CA VAL A 366 11.42 -4.53 -14.61
C VAL A 366 12.04 -5.76 -15.26
N GLY A 367 11.73 -6.94 -14.74
CA GLY A 367 12.22 -8.21 -15.29
C GLY A 367 13.70 -8.49 -15.02
N SER A 368 14.40 -7.60 -14.30
CA SER A 368 15.81 -7.75 -13.91
C SER A 368 15.92 -7.87 -12.38
N PRO A 369 15.98 -9.10 -11.81
CA PRO A 369 16.16 -9.29 -10.38
C PRO A 369 17.43 -8.59 -9.89
N GLY A 370 17.29 -7.68 -8.92
CA GLY A 370 18.42 -6.87 -8.45
C GLY A 370 18.92 -5.87 -9.50
N GLY A 371 18.03 -5.28 -10.30
CA GLY A 371 18.41 -4.33 -11.36
C GLY A 371 19.13 -3.05 -10.90
N VAL A 372 19.13 -2.76 -9.60
CA VAL A 372 19.89 -1.64 -9.02
C VAL A 372 21.38 -1.99 -8.95
N GLU A 373 21.72 -3.21 -8.56
CA GLU A 373 23.09 -3.64 -8.30
C GLU A 373 24.02 -3.53 -9.53
N PRO A 374 23.61 -3.93 -10.77
CA PRO A 374 24.43 -3.72 -11.96
C PRO A 374 24.74 -2.24 -12.23
N ILE A 375 23.78 -1.33 -11.98
CA ILE A 375 23.98 0.11 -12.19
C ILE A 375 24.98 0.63 -11.17
N VAL A 376 24.78 0.29 -9.90
CA VAL A 376 25.69 0.65 -8.80
C VAL A 376 27.11 0.16 -9.10
N ARG A 377 27.28 -1.11 -9.49
CA ARG A 377 28.59 -1.69 -9.79
C ARG A 377 29.25 -1.06 -11.02
N LEU A 378 28.48 -0.70 -12.04
CA LEU A 378 28.99 0.05 -13.20
C LEU A 378 29.56 1.41 -12.74
N LEU A 379 28.84 2.11 -11.87
CA LEU A 379 29.28 3.42 -11.35
C LEU A 379 30.49 3.32 -10.41
N GLU A 380 30.59 2.26 -9.61
CA GLU A 380 31.80 1.97 -8.82
C GLU A 380 33.02 1.79 -9.73
N ARG A 381 32.91 0.97 -10.78
CA ARG A 381 33.99 0.75 -11.76
C ARG A 381 34.39 2.03 -12.49
N PHE A 382 33.43 2.90 -12.79
CA PHE A 382 33.69 4.22 -13.36
C PHE A 382 34.51 5.10 -12.40
N VAL A 383 34.15 5.17 -11.12
CA VAL A 383 34.90 5.95 -10.12
C VAL A 383 36.30 5.39 -9.90
N ASP A 384 36.42 4.07 -9.82
CA ASP A 384 37.69 3.38 -9.58
C ASP A 384 38.60 3.36 -10.81
N GLY A 385 38.11 3.84 -11.97
CA GLY A 385 38.88 3.89 -13.22
C GLY A 385 39.28 2.51 -13.73
N VAL A 386 38.42 1.50 -13.54
CA VAL A 386 38.69 0.12 -13.97
C VAL A 386 38.74 0.05 -15.50
N GLU A 387 39.60 -0.84 -16.03
CA GLU A 387 39.69 -1.12 -17.47
C GLU A 387 38.30 -1.40 -18.08
N GLY A 388 38.00 -0.72 -19.21
CA GLY A 388 36.69 -0.76 -19.89
C GLY A 388 35.71 0.34 -19.46
N GLU A 389 35.92 0.96 -18.29
CA GLU A 389 35.16 2.13 -17.82
C GLU A 389 36.04 3.37 -17.67
N SER A 390 37.37 3.18 -17.68
CA SER A 390 38.38 4.24 -17.56
C SER A 390 38.34 5.27 -18.69
N GLU A 391 37.70 4.96 -19.82
CA GLU A 391 37.49 5.88 -20.95
C GLU A 391 36.42 6.95 -20.70
N PHE A 392 35.49 6.74 -19.76
CA PHE A 392 34.43 7.71 -19.47
C PHE A 392 34.91 8.76 -18.45
N GLY A 393 34.89 10.04 -18.78
CA GLY A 393 35.28 11.13 -17.88
C GLY A 393 34.14 11.70 -17.03
N PHE A 394 32.87 11.46 -17.40
CA PHE A 394 31.72 12.19 -16.86
C PHE A 394 30.53 11.28 -16.56
N LEU A 395 29.79 11.64 -15.51
CA LEU A 395 28.53 11.06 -15.07
C LEU A 395 27.41 12.08 -15.21
N ILE A 396 26.35 11.73 -15.94
CA ILE A 396 25.17 12.55 -16.11
C ILE A 396 23.98 11.83 -15.48
N LEU A 397 23.26 12.54 -14.61
CA LEU A 397 22.04 12.05 -13.95
C LEU A 397 20.86 12.90 -14.43
N LEU A 398 19.85 12.24 -15.00
CA LEU A 398 18.64 12.89 -15.47
C LEU A 398 17.51 12.71 -14.45
N ASP A 399 16.76 13.77 -14.16
CA ASP A 399 15.54 13.76 -13.37
C ASP A 399 14.39 14.26 -14.25
N PHE A 400 13.29 13.51 -14.30
CA PHE A 400 12.10 13.88 -15.05
C PHE A 400 11.02 14.44 -14.11
N SER A 401 10.42 15.55 -14.51
CA SER A 401 9.36 16.18 -13.74
C SER A 401 8.06 15.37 -13.86
N ASN A 402 7.59 14.81 -12.74
CA ASN A 402 6.29 14.11 -12.66
C ASN A 402 6.14 12.93 -13.66
N ALA A 403 7.25 12.24 -13.97
CA ALA A 403 7.37 11.28 -15.07
C ALA A 403 6.20 10.31 -15.23
N PHE A 404 5.84 9.59 -14.15
CA PHE A 404 4.77 8.59 -14.19
C PHE A 404 3.40 9.18 -14.53
N ASN A 405 3.04 10.32 -13.95
CA ASN A 405 1.73 10.94 -14.17
C ASN A 405 1.67 11.78 -15.47
N ALA A 406 2.83 12.24 -15.98
CA ALA A 406 2.92 13.02 -17.21
C ALA A 406 3.01 12.14 -18.47
N LEU A 407 3.36 10.86 -18.32
CA LEU A 407 3.53 9.92 -19.44
C LEU A 407 2.32 9.90 -20.39
N CYS A 408 2.57 10.08 -21.68
CA CYS A 408 1.54 10.17 -22.71
C CYS A 408 0.89 8.80 -22.98
N ARG A 409 -0.41 8.67 -22.67
CA ARG A 409 -1.16 7.42 -22.87
C ARG A 409 -1.27 6.98 -24.32
N ALA A 410 -1.27 7.90 -25.27
CA ALA A 410 -1.30 7.56 -26.70
C ALA A 410 0.03 6.93 -27.15
N THR A 411 1.15 7.46 -26.64
CA THR A 411 2.47 6.87 -26.87
C THR A 411 2.60 5.52 -26.17
N MET A 412 2.07 5.40 -24.95
CA MET A 412 1.99 4.14 -24.21
C MET A 412 1.22 3.07 -25.00
N SER A 413 0.07 3.40 -25.58
CA SER A 413 -0.70 2.49 -26.44
C SER A 413 0.14 1.96 -27.61
N LYS A 414 0.83 2.86 -28.34
CA LYS A 414 1.71 2.48 -29.47
C LYS A 414 2.87 1.60 -29.03
N ALA A 415 3.52 1.94 -27.91
CA ALA A 415 4.65 1.18 -27.38
C ALA A 415 4.23 -0.22 -26.91
N ILE A 416 3.06 -0.35 -26.26
CA ILE A 416 2.50 -1.65 -25.87
C ILE A 416 2.19 -2.50 -27.09
N LEU A 417 1.61 -1.94 -28.16
CA LEU A 417 1.38 -2.68 -29.41
C LEU A 417 2.67 -3.21 -30.02
N LYS A 418 3.75 -2.42 -29.96
CA LYS A 418 5.05 -2.78 -30.52
C LYS A 418 5.78 -3.84 -29.68
N HIS A 419 5.83 -3.66 -28.35
CA HIS A 419 6.74 -4.40 -27.48
C HIS A 419 6.07 -5.47 -26.60
N CYS A 420 4.78 -5.33 -26.30
CA CYS A 420 4.06 -6.28 -25.43
C CYS A 420 2.57 -6.39 -25.78
N ASN A 421 2.28 -6.60 -27.08
CA ASN A 421 0.94 -6.53 -27.68
C ASN A 421 -0.15 -7.32 -26.91
N THR A 422 0.20 -8.46 -26.32
CA THR A 422 -0.74 -9.27 -25.53
C THR A 422 -1.36 -8.53 -24.33
N LEU A 423 -0.74 -7.45 -23.84
CA LEU A 423 -1.25 -6.63 -22.74
C LEU A 423 -2.10 -5.44 -23.21
N HIS A 424 -2.25 -5.25 -24.52
CA HIS A 424 -2.88 -4.04 -25.07
C HIS A 424 -4.37 -3.93 -24.69
N HIS A 425 -5.16 -4.99 -24.79
CA HIS A 425 -6.58 -4.96 -24.40
C HIS A 425 -6.75 -4.62 -22.91
N PHE A 426 -5.92 -5.21 -22.04
CA PHE A 426 -5.90 -4.85 -20.62
C PHE A 426 -5.52 -3.37 -20.41
N ALA A 427 -4.48 -2.89 -21.08
CA ALA A 427 -4.03 -1.50 -20.96
C ALA A 427 -5.09 -0.52 -21.48
N LYS A 428 -5.74 -0.83 -22.60
CA LYS A 428 -6.87 -0.07 -23.14
C LYS A 428 -8.02 -0.04 -22.16
N TRP A 429 -8.45 -1.18 -21.64
CA TRP A 429 -9.50 -1.26 -20.62
C TRP A 429 -9.15 -0.40 -19.39
N ARG A 430 -7.91 -0.46 -18.91
CA ARG A 430 -7.47 0.22 -17.70
C ARG A 430 -7.25 1.73 -17.86
N TYR A 431 -6.67 2.17 -18.97
CA TYR A 431 -6.13 3.53 -19.13
C TYR A 431 -6.75 4.33 -20.28
N ASN A 432 -7.60 3.77 -21.13
CA ASN A 432 -8.23 4.53 -22.21
C ASN A 432 -9.18 5.63 -21.69
N GLN A 433 -9.83 5.36 -20.55
CA GLN A 433 -10.68 6.32 -19.85
C GLN A 433 -10.01 6.85 -18.57
N PRO A 434 -10.37 8.06 -18.11
CA PRO A 434 -9.94 8.57 -16.82
C PRO A 434 -10.38 7.67 -15.65
N SER A 435 -9.59 7.65 -14.59
CA SER A 435 -9.94 6.93 -13.36
C SER A 435 -10.02 7.87 -12.16
N PRO A 436 -11.01 7.70 -11.27
CA PRO A 436 -11.19 8.59 -10.14
C PRO A 436 -10.14 8.35 -9.05
N LEU A 437 -9.59 9.44 -8.55
CA LEU A 437 -8.64 9.49 -7.44
C LEU A 437 -9.28 10.27 -6.29
N PHE A 438 -9.39 9.63 -5.13
CA PHE A 438 -10.08 10.20 -3.97
C PHE A 438 -9.07 10.63 -2.90
N PRO A 439 -8.84 11.95 -2.70
CA PRO A 439 -7.95 12.44 -1.65
C PRO A 439 -8.36 11.92 -0.27
N SER A 440 -7.39 11.34 0.42
CA SER A 440 -7.59 10.75 1.73
C SER A 440 -7.99 11.83 2.73
N GLY A 441 -9.19 11.71 3.32
CA GLY A 441 -9.70 12.67 4.29
C GLY A 441 -10.61 13.75 3.72
N SER A 442 -10.85 13.76 2.40
CA SER A 442 -11.90 14.58 1.78
C SER A 442 -13.29 14.04 2.10
N THR A 443 -14.26 14.95 2.23
CA THR A 443 -15.68 14.63 1.97
C THR A 443 -15.88 14.45 0.46
N THR A 444 -16.98 13.83 0.07
CA THR A 444 -17.28 13.19 -1.23
C THR A 444 -17.06 14.01 -2.51
N ASP A 445 -16.80 15.32 -2.42
CA ASP A 445 -17.02 16.26 -3.53
C ASP A 445 -15.74 16.67 -4.28
N HIS A 446 -14.57 16.17 -3.88
CA HIS A 446 -13.27 16.59 -4.46
C HIS A 446 -12.46 15.41 -5.00
N HIS A 447 -13.02 14.65 -5.95
CA HIS A 447 -12.23 13.64 -6.65
C HIS A 447 -11.43 14.26 -7.81
N LEU A 448 -10.23 13.74 -8.02
CA LEU A 448 -9.37 14.06 -9.16
C LEU A 448 -9.49 12.96 -10.20
N LEU A 449 -9.10 13.25 -11.44
CA LEU A 449 -9.06 12.27 -12.50
C LEU A 449 -7.62 11.97 -12.90
N SER A 450 -7.25 10.69 -12.94
CA SER A 450 -6.06 10.24 -13.65
C SER A 450 -6.44 10.02 -15.11
N SER A 451 -6.26 11.04 -15.94
CA SER A 451 -6.52 11.02 -17.40
C SER A 451 -5.25 10.90 -18.23
N GLN A 452 -4.09 11.31 -17.70
CA GLN A 452 -2.77 11.06 -18.27
C GLN A 452 -1.95 10.13 -17.37
N GLY A 453 -0.91 9.53 -17.93
CA GLY A 453 0.08 8.75 -17.20
C GLY A 453 -0.47 7.53 -16.48
N LEU A 454 0.31 7.10 -15.48
CA LEU A 454 0.15 5.88 -14.70
C LEU A 454 0.10 6.25 -13.20
N PRO A 455 -0.97 5.93 -12.46
CA PRO A 455 -1.06 6.23 -11.04
C PRO A 455 0.07 5.59 -10.21
N GLN A 456 0.66 6.36 -9.28
CA GLN A 456 1.70 5.85 -8.38
C GLN A 456 1.15 4.78 -7.43
N GLY A 457 1.60 3.53 -7.60
CA GLY A 457 1.15 2.37 -6.82
C GLY A 457 0.36 1.34 -7.64
N ASP A 458 0.14 1.61 -8.93
CA ASP A 458 -0.39 0.65 -9.88
C ASP A 458 0.64 -0.48 -10.15
N PRO A 459 0.25 -1.77 -10.04
CA PRO A 459 1.18 -2.88 -10.29
C PRO A 459 1.78 -2.92 -11.70
N PHE A 460 1.04 -2.49 -12.72
CA PHE A 460 1.50 -2.42 -14.11
C PHE A 460 2.25 -1.14 -14.43
N GLY A 461 2.13 -0.11 -13.59
CA GLY A 461 2.79 1.19 -13.76
C GLY A 461 4.27 1.08 -14.13
N PRO A 462 5.10 0.37 -13.36
CA PRO A 462 6.52 0.16 -13.68
C PRO A 462 6.78 -0.42 -15.08
N LEU A 463 5.99 -1.43 -15.48
CA LEU A 463 6.13 -2.09 -16.78
C LEU A 463 5.72 -1.15 -17.92
N PHE A 464 4.54 -0.55 -17.84
CA PHE A 464 4.06 0.31 -18.93
C PHE A 464 4.84 1.60 -19.04
N PHE A 465 5.36 2.16 -17.94
CA PHE A 465 6.32 3.25 -18.01
C PHE A 465 7.56 2.83 -18.82
N SER A 466 8.19 1.73 -18.40
CA SER A 466 9.41 1.20 -19.01
C SER A 466 9.25 0.87 -20.50
N VAL A 467 8.13 0.26 -20.88
CA VAL A 467 7.81 -0.05 -22.29
C VAL A 467 7.61 1.22 -23.09
N THR A 468 6.92 2.22 -22.53
CA THR A 468 6.61 3.47 -23.24
C THR A 468 7.86 4.25 -23.60
N VAL A 469 8.82 4.31 -22.68
CA VAL A 469 10.06 5.10 -22.85
C VAL A 469 11.18 4.32 -23.54
N ARG A 470 10.96 3.04 -23.85
CA ARG A 470 11.99 2.15 -24.42
C ARG A 470 12.61 2.71 -25.70
N ASP A 471 11.77 3.09 -26.67
CA ASP A 471 12.23 3.61 -27.96
C ASP A 471 12.94 4.96 -27.78
N LEU A 472 12.44 5.82 -26.89
CA LEU A 472 13.08 7.10 -26.59
C LEU A 472 14.47 6.93 -25.95
N ALA A 473 14.63 5.95 -25.07
CA ALA A 473 15.93 5.61 -24.48
C ALA A 473 16.90 5.07 -25.54
N ALA A 474 16.44 4.20 -26.45
CA ALA A 474 17.25 3.70 -27.55
C ALA A 474 17.69 4.82 -28.50
N GLU A 475 16.76 5.69 -28.91
CA GLU A 475 17.06 6.86 -29.75
C GLU A 475 18.04 7.83 -29.07
N LEU A 476 17.97 7.98 -27.74
CA LEU A 476 18.94 8.78 -26.99
C LEU A 476 20.33 8.12 -27.01
N GLN A 477 20.41 6.81 -26.78
CA GLN A 477 21.68 6.08 -26.87
C GLN A 477 22.30 6.18 -28.27
N ASP A 478 21.50 6.03 -29.33
CA ASP A 478 21.95 6.17 -30.71
C ASP A 478 22.43 7.60 -31.01
N PHE A 479 21.73 8.61 -30.49
CA PHE A 479 22.11 10.02 -30.63
C PHE A 479 23.45 10.35 -29.94
N LEU A 480 23.74 9.71 -28.80
CA LEU A 480 24.98 9.91 -28.07
C LEU A 480 26.16 9.08 -28.63
N GLY A 481 25.86 7.99 -29.34
CA GLY A 481 26.85 7.10 -29.95
C GLY A 481 27.72 6.36 -28.93
N GLU A 482 28.87 5.87 -29.37
CA GLU A 482 29.82 5.08 -28.57
C GLU A 482 30.56 5.88 -27.50
N ASN A 483 30.47 7.21 -27.55
CA ASN A 483 31.08 8.09 -26.55
C ASN A 483 30.26 8.19 -25.26
N ALA A 484 29.08 7.55 -25.21
CA ALA A 484 28.29 7.48 -24.00
C ALA A 484 27.60 6.12 -23.80
N ARG A 485 27.31 5.80 -22.55
CA ARG A 485 26.58 4.59 -22.15
C ARG A 485 25.40 4.99 -21.27
N LEU A 486 24.18 4.74 -21.75
CA LEU A 486 22.91 4.98 -21.05
C LEU A 486 22.45 3.72 -20.32
N VAL A 487 22.11 3.88 -19.04
CA VAL A 487 21.44 2.86 -18.23
C VAL A 487 20.29 3.48 -17.46
N CYS A 488 19.14 2.83 -17.47
CA CYS A 488 17.89 3.33 -16.91
C CYS A 488 17.35 2.40 -15.82
N TYR A 489 16.85 3.00 -14.75
CA TYR A 489 16.02 2.35 -13.75
C TYR A 489 14.74 3.17 -13.58
N PHE A 490 13.65 2.75 -14.22
CA PHE A 490 12.45 3.56 -14.41
C PHE A 490 12.79 4.95 -14.99
N ASP A 491 12.47 6.02 -14.25
CA ASP A 491 12.74 7.42 -14.56
C ASP A 491 14.15 7.89 -14.13
N ASP A 492 14.89 7.11 -13.34
CA ASP A 492 16.28 7.42 -12.98
C ASP A 492 17.20 6.99 -14.14
N TRP A 493 17.55 7.94 -15.02
CA TRP A 493 18.43 7.69 -16.17
C TRP A 493 19.84 8.19 -15.88
N THR A 494 20.81 7.32 -16.12
CA THR A 494 22.23 7.57 -15.86
C THR A 494 23.01 7.38 -17.15
N ILE A 495 23.87 8.36 -17.47
CA ILE A 495 24.73 8.32 -18.65
C ILE A 495 26.18 8.45 -18.19
N LEU A 496 27.04 7.53 -18.61
CA LEU A 496 28.49 7.70 -18.57
C LEU A 496 28.95 8.27 -19.92
N ALA A 497 29.82 9.27 -19.91
CA ALA A 497 30.30 9.93 -21.12
C ALA A 497 31.81 10.15 -21.12
N LYS A 498 32.44 10.07 -22.29
CA LYS A 498 33.87 10.35 -22.48
C LYS A 498 34.18 11.85 -22.35
N ASP A 499 33.35 12.67 -22.99
CA ASP A 499 33.53 14.11 -23.12
C ASP A 499 32.55 14.91 -22.23
N PRO A 500 32.92 16.13 -21.81
CA PRO A 500 32.00 17.05 -21.14
C PRO A 500 30.94 17.62 -22.08
N GLY A 501 29.93 18.28 -21.51
CA GLY A 501 28.86 18.97 -22.21
C GLY A 501 27.76 18.05 -22.74
N VAL A 502 27.71 16.81 -22.29
CA VAL A 502 26.69 15.84 -22.72
C VAL A 502 25.31 16.22 -22.19
N LEU A 503 25.20 16.79 -20.99
CA LEU A 503 23.91 17.22 -20.44
C LEU A 503 23.22 18.25 -21.34
N GLU A 504 23.96 19.21 -21.92
CA GLU A 504 23.37 20.19 -22.84
C GLU A 504 22.93 19.55 -24.16
N LYS A 505 23.68 18.55 -24.67
CA LYS A 505 23.25 17.76 -25.84
C LYS A 505 21.96 16.98 -25.54
N VAL A 506 21.86 16.39 -24.35
CA VAL A 506 20.67 15.66 -23.89
C VAL A 506 19.48 16.61 -23.75
N LYS A 507 19.66 17.79 -23.13
CA LYS A 507 18.61 18.82 -23.04
C LYS A 507 18.11 19.24 -24.42
N ALA A 508 19.01 19.48 -25.37
CA ALA A 508 18.66 19.81 -26.75
C ALA A 508 17.95 18.66 -27.49
N PHE A 509 18.31 17.40 -27.20
CA PHE A 509 17.59 16.23 -27.70
C PHE A 509 16.15 16.19 -27.19
N PHE A 510 15.95 16.31 -25.87
CA PHE A 510 14.61 16.31 -25.27
C PHE A 510 13.77 17.50 -25.71
N ALA A 511 14.36 18.69 -25.86
CA ALA A 511 13.67 19.86 -26.41
C ALA A 511 13.15 19.62 -27.84
N ARG A 512 13.98 19.02 -28.71
CA ARG A 512 13.56 18.63 -30.07
C ARG A 512 12.45 17.60 -30.05
N LYS A 513 12.55 16.58 -29.18
CA LYS A 513 11.51 15.55 -29.01
C LYS A 513 10.21 16.13 -28.49
N ALA A 514 10.26 17.07 -27.54
CA ALA A 514 9.09 17.77 -27.03
C ALA A 514 8.39 18.58 -28.14
N SER A 515 9.14 19.39 -28.90
CA SER A 515 8.60 20.17 -30.02
C SER A 515 7.98 19.30 -31.13
N ALA A 516 8.45 18.07 -31.31
CA ALA A 516 7.90 17.11 -32.25
C ALA A 516 6.74 16.26 -31.67
N GLY A 517 6.38 16.42 -30.39
CA GLY A 517 5.39 15.58 -29.70
C GLY A 517 5.84 14.13 -29.47
N GLN A 518 7.16 13.89 -29.43
CA GLN A 518 7.80 12.58 -29.33
C GLN A 518 8.54 12.36 -28.00
N SER A 519 8.41 13.25 -27.02
CA SER A 519 9.06 13.11 -25.70
C SER A 519 8.42 12.05 -24.79
N CYS A 520 7.40 11.33 -25.27
CA CYS A 520 6.55 10.45 -24.45
C CYS A 520 5.81 11.17 -23.30
N GLY A 521 5.79 12.51 -23.28
CA GLY A 521 5.31 13.30 -22.14
C GLY A 521 6.34 13.46 -21.01
N LEU A 522 7.61 13.13 -21.27
CA LEU A 522 8.70 13.35 -20.33
C LEU A 522 9.34 14.73 -20.54
N ASP A 523 9.47 15.46 -19.44
CA ASP A 523 10.18 16.73 -19.40
C ASP A 523 11.29 16.67 -18.36
N LEU A 524 12.51 17.06 -18.76
CA LEU A 524 13.65 17.14 -17.86
C LEU A 524 13.44 18.22 -16.80
N SER A 525 13.86 17.93 -15.57
CA SER A 525 13.93 18.94 -14.52
C SER A 525 14.99 19.97 -14.85
N SER A 526 14.60 21.24 -14.82
CA SER A 526 15.50 22.38 -15.06
C SER A 526 16.62 22.51 -14.02
N THR A 527 16.44 21.99 -12.80
CA THR A 527 17.35 22.23 -11.67
C THR A 527 18.01 20.99 -11.10
N LYS A 528 17.51 19.79 -11.40
CA LYS A 528 18.00 18.55 -10.76
C LYS A 528 18.84 17.65 -11.67
N CYS A 529 18.84 17.88 -12.98
CA CYS A 529 19.74 17.16 -13.86
C CYS A 529 21.18 17.63 -13.57
N ARG A 530 22.13 16.70 -13.48
CA ARG A 530 23.51 17.00 -13.09
C ARG A 530 24.49 16.35 -14.05
N GLU A 531 25.58 17.03 -14.31
CA GLU A 531 26.77 16.50 -14.99
C GLU A 531 27.94 16.68 -14.01
N LEU A 532 28.67 15.59 -13.75
CA LEU A 532 29.76 15.54 -12.79
C LEU A 532 30.96 14.85 -13.46
N SER A 533 32.15 15.42 -13.33
CA SER A 533 33.38 14.72 -13.70
C SER A 533 33.63 13.54 -12.75
N ARG A 534 34.41 12.55 -13.21
CA ARG A 534 34.83 11.43 -12.37
C ARG A 534 35.49 11.92 -11.07
N ASP A 535 36.36 12.93 -11.17
CA ASP A 535 37.07 13.48 -10.01
C ASP A 535 36.13 14.11 -8.98
N GLU A 536 35.07 14.80 -9.43
CA GLU A 536 34.02 15.31 -8.54
C GLU A 536 33.26 14.16 -7.87
N VAL A 537 32.89 13.12 -8.61
CA VAL A 537 32.22 11.96 -8.02
C VAL A 537 33.12 11.25 -7.01
N GLN A 538 34.42 11.12 -7.30
CA GLN A 538 35.38 10.48 -6.40
C GLN A 538 35.57 11.30 -5.12
N ARG A 539 35.66 12.63 -5.22
CA ARG A 539 35.91 13.53 -4.08
C ARG A 539 34.67 13.73 -3.21
N ASP A 540 33.57 14.09 -3.85
CA ASP A 540 32.38 14.63 -3.16
C ASP A 540 31.30 13.55 -2.97
N GLY A 541 31.33 12.51 -3.81
CA GLY A 541 30.34 11.45 -3.84
C GLY A 541 29.01 11.88 -4.45
N VAL A 542 28.23 10.90 -4.89
CA VAL A 542 26.90 11.11 -5.46
C VAL A 542 25.95 10.02 -5.01
N GLN A 543 24.77 10.43 -4.52
CA GLN A 543 23.70 9.50 -4.20
C GLN A 543 22.96 9.08 -5.47
N VAL A 544 22.89 7.76 -5.71
CA VAL A 544 22.23 7.15 -6.87
C VAL A 544 21.47 5.92 -6.38
N LEU A 545 20.20 5.77 -6.76
CA LEU A 545 19.35 4.60 -6.45
C LEU A 545 19.33 4.19 -4.97
N GLY A 546 19.45 5.17 -4.06
CA GLY A 546 19.42 4.95 -2.60
C GLY A 546 20.75 4.57 -1.95
N THR A 547 21.85 4.52 -2.71
CA THR A 547 23.21 4.30 -2.20
C THR A 547 24.13 5.49 -2.50
N MET A 548 25.38 5.44 -2.02
CA MET A 548 26.41 6.45 -2.26
C MET A 548 27.56 5.88 -3.11
N ILE A 549 27.84 6.54 -4.24
CA ILE A 549 28.99 6.26 -5.11
C ILE A 549 30.04 7.35 -4.88
N GLY A 550 31.32 6.98 -4.75
CA GLY A 550 32.42 7.94 -4.57
C GLY A 550 33.53 7.38 -3.69
N GLY A 551 34.45 8.26 -3.29
CA GLY A 551 35.56 7.93 -2.42
C GLY A 551 35.16 7.56 -0.99
N VAL A 552 36.12 6.98 -0.26
CA VAL A 552 35.94 6.44 1.10
C VAL A 552 35.26 7.44 2.05
N GLU A 553 35.69 8.70 2.07
CA GLU A 553 35.14 9.70 3.00
C GLU A 553 33.68 10.05 2.70
N ALA A 554 33.30 10.19 1.43
CA ALA A 554 31.91 10.47 1.05
C ALA A 554 30.99 9.30 1.43
N ARG A 555 31.40 8.06 1.16
CA ARG A 555 30.68 6.85 1.57
C ARG A 555 30.59 6.72 3.09
N ALA A 556 31.68 6.99 3.80
CA ALA A 556 31.72 6.96 5.25
C ALA A 556 30.75 7.97 5.88
N ARG A 557 30.73 9.21 5.37
CA ARG A 557 29.82 10.26 5.82
C ARG A 557 28.36 9.86 5.63
N PHE A 558 28.01 9.42 4.42
CA PHE A 558 26.66 8.93 4.12
C PHE A 558 26.22 7.80 5.05
N LEU A 559 27.08 6.80 5.26
CA LEU A 559 26.76 5.68 6.13
C LEU A 559 26.64 6.12 7.60
N ARG A 560 27.52 6.99 8.09
CA ARG A 560 27.44 7.56 9.45
C ARG A 560 26.10 8.26 9.69
N GLU A 561 25.63 9.07 8.74
CA GLU A 561 24.33 9.74 8.83
C GLU A 561 23.18 8.71 8.89
N LYS A 562 23.17 7.71 8.01
CA LYS A 562 22.14 6.66 8.00
C LYS A 562 22.13 5.83 9.28
N VAL A 563 23.31 5.50 9.81
CA VAL A 563 23.44 4.78 11.08
C VAL A 563 22.97 5.65 12.24
N ALA A 564 23.33 6.94 12.26
CA ALA A 564 22.90 7.86 13.31
C ALA A 564 21.36 7.97 13.38
N ASP A 565 20.70 8.13 12.23
CA ASP A 565 19.23 8.13 12.14
C ASP A 565 18.63 6.85 12.73
N GLU A 566 19.23 5.69 12.43
CA GLU A 566 18.74 4.39 12.90
C GLU A 566 18.99 4.18 14.41
N VAL A 567 20.14 4.62 14.92
CA VAL A 567 20.50 4.58 16.35
C VAL A 567 19.53 5.44 17.17
N GLU A 568 19.13 6.61 16.66
CA GLU A 568 18.14 7.45 17.32
C GLU A 568 16.80 6.71 17.48
N VAL A 569 16.35 6.02 16.42
CA VAL A 569 15.11 5.23 16.44
C VAL A 569 15.21 4.06 17.41
N LEU A 570 16.37 3.40 17.50
CA LEU A 570 16.63 2.36 18.50
C LEU A 570 16.55 2.91 19.93
N GLY A 571 17.06 4.13 20.17
CA GLY A 571 16.93 4.82 21.44
C GLY A 571 15.47 5.02 21.85
N ARG A 572 14.60 5.38 20.90
CA ARG A 572 13.15 5.56 21.13
C ARG A 572 12.42 4.27 21.54
N LEU A 573 12.97 3.07 21.26
CA LEU A 573 12.38 1.81 21.71
C LEU A 573 12.28 1.70 23.23
N ARG A 574 13.14 2.41 23.97
CA ARG A 574 13.13 2.44 25.44
C ARG A 574 11.85 3.07 26.01
N SER A 575 11.13 3.86 25.21
CA SER A 575 9.84 4.45 25.60
C SER A 575 8.65 3.48 25.47
N LEU A 576 8.88 2.28 24.92
CA LEU A 576 7.84 1.29 24.66
C LEU A 576 7.88 0.15 25.66
N GLY A 577 6.77 -0.59 25.77
CA GLY A 577 6.80 -1.89 26.46
C GLY A 577 7.76 -2.84 25.76
N ARG A 578 8.48 -3.68 26.52
CA ARG A 578 9.52 -4.60 26.00
C ARG A 578 9.02 -5.48 24.85
N GLN A 579 7.78 -5.96 24.91
CA GLN A 579 7.19 -6.78 23.84
C GLN A 579 6.96 -5.98 22.55
N ASP A 580 6.51 -4.72 22.67
CA ASP A 580 6.32 -3.84 21.52
C ASP A 580 7.66 -3.47 20.89
N ALA A 581 8.66 -3.20 21.73
CA ALA A 581 10.03 -2.94 21.31
C ALA A 581 10.64 -4.14 20.56
N LEU A 582 10.49 -5.36 21.09
CA LEU A 582 10.95 -6.60 20.42
C LEU A 582 10.31 -6.77 19.05
N LEU A 583 9.00 -6.57 18.95
CA LEU A 583 8.27 -6.72 17.69
C LEU A 583 8.73 -5.70 16.65
N LEU A 584 8.91 -4.43 17.04
CA LEU A 584 9.40 -3.39 16.12
C LEU A 584 10.84 -3.63 15.68
N LEU A 585 11.70 -4.00 16.63
CA LEU A 585 13.09 -4.31 16.36
C LEU A 585 13.19 -5.44 15.34
N THR A 586 12.50 -6.56 15.60
CA THR A 586 12.64 -7.78 14.81
C THR A 586 11.88 -7.77 13.49
N LYS A 587 10.77 -7.01 13.38
CA LYS A 587 9.92 -6.99 12.17
C LYS A 587 10.14 -5.77 11.29
N SER A 588 10.83 -4.73 11.76
CA SER A 588 11.00 -3.48 11.02
C SER A 588 12.40 -2.90 11.11
N ILE A 589 12.84 -2.44 12.29
CA ILE A 589 14.01 -1.56 12.43
C ILE A 589 15.30 -2.26 11.96
N GLN A 590 15.54 -3.51 12.38
CA GLN A 590 16.75 -4.24 11.96
C GLN A 590 16.86 -4.51 10.44
N HIS A 591 15.82 -4.20 9.66
CA HIS A 591 15.77 -4.44 8.22
C HIS A 591 16.05 -3.18 7.39
N THR A 592 16.03 -1.98 7.99
CA THR A 592 16.02 -0.70 7.26
C THR A 592 17.26 -0.50 6.39
N LEU A 593 18.45 -0.77 6.93
CA LEU A 593 19.73 -0.52 6.26
C LEU A 593 20.29 -1.73 5.50
N ARG A 594 19.58 -2.87 5.46
CA ARG A 594 20.06 -4.10 4.81
C ARG A 594 20.35 -3.97 3.32
N HIS A 595 19.67 -3.05 2.63
CA HIS A 595 19.93 -2.81 1.22
C HIS A 595 21.33 -2.23 1.00
N LEU A 596 21.84 -1.39 1.91
CA LEU A 596 23.19 -0.82 1.82
C LEU A 596 24.27 -1.89 1.92
N LEU A 597 24.04 -3.00 2.65
CA LEU A 597 24.98 -4.13 2.66
C LEU A 597 25.16 -4.78 1.28
N ARG A 598 24.22 -4.56 0.35
CA ARG A 598 24.29 -5.07 -1.04
C ARG A 598 24.78 -4.02 -2.03
N THR A 599 24.52 -2.74 -1.76
CA THR A 599 24.67 -1.66 -2.75
C THR A 599 25.71 -0.61 -2.38
N LEU A 600 26.25 -0.64 -1.17
CA LEU A 600 27.30 0.30 -0.74
C LEU A 600 28.60 -0.50 -0.64
N ASN A 601 29.64 -0.10 -1.39
CA ASN A 601 30.97 -0.60 -1.12
C ASN A 601 31.42 -0.13 0.29
N THR A 602 31.71 -1.11 1.15
CA THR A 602 32.06 -0.91 2.57
C THR A 602 33.56 -0.97 2.86
N ASP A 603 34.39 -1.10 1.83
CA ASP A 603 35.85 -1.13 1.97
C ASP A 603 36.33 0.16 2.65
N GLY A 604 37.07 -0.02 3.75
CA GLY A 604 37.60 1.08 4.56
C GLY A 604 36.57 1.81 5.44
N ILE A 605 35.30 1.37 5.50
CA ILE A 605 34.22 2.07 6.23
C ILE A 605 33.40 1.14 7.13
N THR A 606 34.03 0.17 7.80
CA THR A 606 33.35 -0.80 8.67
C THR A 606 32.93 -0.21 10.03
N ASN A 607 33.59 0.84 10.52
CA ASN A 607 33.31 1.43 11.85
C ASN A 607 31.84 1.85 12.07
N PRO A 608 31.15 2.52 11.14
CA PRO A 608 29.73 2.82 11.30
C PRO A 608 28.84 1.57 11.44
N TRP A 609 29.20 0.45 10.81
CA TRP A 609 28.44 -0.81 10.96
C TRP A 609 28.59 -1.37 12.37
N HIS A 610 29.80 -1.37 12.93
CA HIS A 610 30.02 -1.76 14.33
C HIS A 610 29.19 -0.90 15.30
N ASN A 611 29.10 0.41 15.06
CA ASN A 611 28.25 1.30 15.88
C ASN A 611 26.77 0.89 15.82
N LEU A 612 26.27 0.50 14.64
CA LEU A 612 24.90 0.00 14.49
C LEU A 612 24.73 -1.34 15.23
N ASP A 613 25.69 -2.26 15.12
CA ASP A 613 25.67 -3.55 15.83
C ASP A 613 25.60 -3.37 17.35
N HIS A 614 26.43 -2.47 17.89
CA HIS A 614 26.41 -2.12 19.31
C HIS A 614 25.03 -1.58 19.73
N ALA A 615 24.46 -0.65 18.97
CA ALA A 615 23.13 -0.10 19.29
C ALA A 615 22.01 -1.14 19.19
N LEU A 616 22.08 -2.06 18.23
CA LEU A 616 21.13 -3.19 18.10
C LEU A 616 21.26 -4.14 19.29
N HIS A 617 22.49 -4.45 19.71
CA HIS A 617 22.78 -5.27 20.87
C HIS A 617 22.24 -4.64 22.15
N ASP A 618 22.53 -3.35 22.38
CA ASP A 618 22.03 -2.60 23.53
C ASP A 618 20.49 -2.57 23.59
N ALA A 619 19.83 -2.44 22.44
CA ALA A 619 18.38 -2.51 22.35
C ALA A 619 17.85 -3.90 22.74
N LEU A 620 18.55 -4.99 22.36
CA LEU A 620 18.18 -6.36 22.75
C LEU A 620 18.42 -6.62 24.24
N VAL A 621 19.51 -6.12 24.81
CA VAL A 621 19.77 -6.18 26.26
C VAL A 621 18.63 -5.50 27.02
N PHE A 622 18.21 -4.31 26.59
CA PHE A 622 17.05 -3.60 27.14
C PHE A 622 15.76 -4.44 27.05
N VAL A 623 15.48 -5.01 25.87
CA VAL A 623 14.28 -5.81 25.62
C VAL A 623 14.24 -7.06 26.49
N ARG A 624 15.37 -7.74 26.67
CA ARG A 624 15.48 -8.90 27.57
C ARG A 624 15.14 -8.52 29.01
N GLY A 625 15.64 -7.37 29.47
CA GLY A 625 15.27 -6.81 30.77
C GLY A 625 15.81 -7.55 32.00
N SER A 626 16.78 -8.47 31.82
CA SER A 626 17.57 -9.10 32.88
C SER A 626 18.83 -8.27 33.15
N SER A 627 19.16 -8.07 34.42
CA SER A 627 20.43 -7.47 34.86
C SER A 627 21.59 -8.46 34.86
N ALA A 628 21.31 -9.76 35.10
CA ALA A 628 22.30 -10.82 35.04
C ALA A 628 22.51 -11.24 33.58
N HIS A 629 23.69 -10.95 33.05
CA HIS A 629 24.07 -11.33 31.70
C HIS A 629 25.58 -11.41 31.52
N ASP A 630 25.94 -12.21 30.52
CA ASP A 630 27.29 -12.35 30.01
C ASP A 630 27.32 -11.74 28.60
N GLU A 631 28.12 -10.69 28.43
CA GLU A 631 28.19 -9.92 27.19
C GLU A 631 28.65 -10.79 26.01
N GLU A 632 29.57 -11.74 26.25
CA GLU A 632 30.11 -12.61 25.22
C GLU A 632 29.04 -13.61 24.75
N VAL A 633 28.33 -14.20 25.70
CA VAL A 633 27.22 -15.12 25.40
C VAL A 633 26.08 -14.40 24.68
N ASP A 634 25.73 -13.19 25.11
CA ASP A 634 24.67 -12.38 24.48
C ASP A 634 25.05 -12.02 23.05
N ARG A 635 26.30 -11.63 22.78
CA ARG A 635 26.78 -11.31 21.43
C ARG A 635 26.63 -12.51 20.50
N ILE A 636 27.02 -13.69 20.96
CA ILE A 636 26.86 -14.94 20.21
C ILE A 636 25.37 -15.20 19.97
N LEU A 637 24.54 -15.25 21.02
CA LEU A 637 23.13 -15.60 20.90
C LEU A 637 22.33 -14.62 20.03
N PHE A 638 22.54 -13.32 20.16
CA PHE A 638 21.82 -12.32 19.37
C PHE A 638 22.23 -12.34 17.90
N SER A 639 23.50 -12.63 17.60
CA SER A 639 23.99 -12.75 16.22
C SER A 639 23.45 -13.98 15.49
N LEU A 640 23.06 -15.03 16.21
CA LEU A 640 22.57 -16.27 15.59
C LEU A 640 21.29 -16.01 14.75
N PRO A 641 21.11 -16.74 13.64
CA PRO A 641 19.87 -16.75 12.89
C PRO A 641 18.67 -17.15 13.77
N ALA A 642 17.48 -16.61 13.46
CA ALA A 642 16.24 -16.97 14.16
C ALA A 642 15.95 -18.49 14.18
N ARG A 643 16.37 -19.22 13.14
CA ARG A 643 16.24 -20.70 13.07
C ARG A 643 17.10 -21.45 14.11
N LEU A 644 18.12 -20.80 14.67
CA LEU A 644 19.00 -21.31 15.71
C LEU A 644 18.69 -20.68 17.08
N GLY A 645 17.54 -19.99 17.22
CA GLY A 645 17.12 -19.36 18.47
C GLY A 645 17.67 -17.95 18.70
N GLY A 646 18.40 -17.37 17.74
CA GLY A 646 18.95 -16.01 17.85
C GLY A 646 18.06 -14.90 17.28
N CYS A 647 18.57 -13.67 17.25
CA CYS A 647 17.84 -12.48 16.81
C CYS A 647 18.21 -11.99 15.40
N ALA A 648 19.26 -12.55 14.79
CA ALA A 648 19.81 -12.16 13.48
C ALA A 648 20.16 -10.65 13.40
N SER A 649 20.75 -10.11 14.47
CA SER A 649 20.92 -8.67 14.70
C SER A 649 22.30 -8.10 14.37
N SER A 650 23.15 -8.81 13.60
CA SER A 650 24.48 -8.33 13.20
C SER A 650 24.58 -8.15 11.68
N PRO A 651 24.50 -6.91 11.16
CA PRO A 651 24.91 -6.57 9.80
C PRO A 651 26.41 -6.71 9.51
N ALA A 652 27.31 -6.56 10.49
CA ALA A 652 28.72 -6.91 10.26
C ALA A 652 28.86 -8.43 10.12
N LEU A 653 29.56 -8.85 9.07
CA LEU A 653 30.11 -10.20 9.00
C LEU A 653 30.95 -10.41 10.27
N PRO A 654 30.82 -11.56 10.96
CA PRO A 654 31.77 -11.88 12.01
C PRO A 654 33.19 -11.84 11.41
N PRO A 655 34.19 -11.37 12.17
CA PRO A 655 35.58 -11.30 11.71
C PRO A 655 36.10 -12.65 11.21
#